data_AF-A0A8H3ZT55-F1
#
_entry.id   AF-A0A8H3ZT55-F1
#
_cell.length_a   1.000
_cell.length_b   1.000
_cell.length_c   1.000
_cell.angle_alpha   90.00
_cell.angle_beta   90.00
_cell.angle_gamma   90.00
#
_symmetry.space_group_name_H-M   'P 1'
#
loop_
_entity.id
_entity.type
_entity.pdbx_description
1 polymer ?
#
loop_
_entity_poly.entity_id
_entity_poly.type
_entity_poly.pdbx_seq_one_letter_code
_entity_poly.pdbx_strand_id
1 'polypeptide(L)'
;MPHVTKTPQSVQAYVNCHLPPAKGEKYPVQYIATVGFQRAKYDKQLVNVTDSRTCEDDFKLDTHGFQWVESTIQEKQWDGDYRFGLPPQLQKDVQDLLKRHTGATYVHPFAPHVIRRDSHQKIVNIEDNVPDDAMLNMQPPAMFVHVDQSYDGAQIILDRLPEAEMLRAKTGNRWGIINVWQPLKPVNREPLAVCDARSVDESDLVPVTTRIVIGKPPNVMNKDNEQWHMKASPKHKWYYASNMTMDEALLIKCFDSKQFSQSSTRNEMGEMSLTSVVDEHINSVAFALDSLICLLDGLIALDIELQRLDSAEGGNLLARCVGSLLSLGEVATSQEDVNSAVVDNLHSIHSIARMGSNDQSNRLLAYNIYVYRKPDMDEQSHHHHLEHVNSPIITSLLKKYGAISYSVTHNDSTSKAAFKRLFPDAPEAMLLDYDSVISMIVPNIECIEKMREDPDFMQKFIPDHFNFADMSRSRCIVGWVENYNFQKGIPALCFQRRSAPNQTTMPTLELNYATKDELAFLDTDIQRKLTVSGDTVEYKATAEVDKEKEAEERAKLDAIDNHNVSAYTVTLNYRLDPRKGGDEMIWGGTFAQMRRKYDPREVVIQNARGKESEFSLDKTGFQFEHFPTSYKDFPWSPIDEHLNKVYNAECEEFMRKITGASDVRLISHIIRQRQWEKTDPEEEAKKPDMAMTDGGLLSARFVHIDQSDLGAIRRLYDDMPPGEGAKHDGKHRWAIINLWRPWEQVHREPLALCDARSVRDDELHDTMHCVPFQWPRKPTENHMWQIAPPESSTQHKWWFRSGMTRDDVILIKIFDSKKDGRARRTPHSAFPTPDDIGPARRSIETRFFVFWEDESCE
;
A
#
# COMPACT_ATOMS: atom_id res chain seq x y z
N MET A 1 19.56 2.74 62.68
CA MET A 1 18.20 2.74 63.25
C MET A 1 17.52 1.46 62.80
N PRO A 2 16.72 0.79 63.64
CA PRO A 2 16.14 -0.50 63.28
C PRO A 2 15.22 -0.32 62.07
N HIS A 3 15.40 -1.16 61.05
CA HIS A 3 14.50 -1.29 59.91
C HIS A 3 13.14 -1.72 60.44
N VAL A 4 12.26 -0.75 60.69
CA VAL A 4 10.84 -1.01 60.86
C VAL A 4 10.37 -1.52 59.50
N THR A 5 10.19 -2.84 59.39
CA THR A 5 9.41 -3.49 58.35
C THR A 5 8.01 -2.86 58.38
N LYS A 6 7.84 -1.76 57.64
CA LYS A 6 6.53 -1.17 57.42
C LYS A 6 5.81 -2.17 56.53
N THR A 7 4.74 -2.76 57.06
CA THR A 7 3.79 -3.52 56.23
C THR A 7 3.45 -2.67 55.02
N PRO A 8 3.55 -3.21 53.79
CA PRO A 8 3.16 -2.50 52.59
C PRO A 8 1.78 -1.87 52.78
N GLN A 9 1.67 -0.59 52.49
CA GLN A 9 0.39 0.10 52.57
C GLN A 9 -0.43 -0.31 51.36
N SER A 10 -1.62 -0.85 51.61
CA SER A 10 -2.58 -1.19 50.57
C SER A 10 -3.86 -0.39 50.76
N VAL A 11 -4.49 -0.06 49.65
CA VAL A 11 -5.84 0.51 49.62
C VAL A 11 -6.81 -0.54 49.07
N GLN A 12 -8.04 -0.55 49.58
CA GLN A 12 -9.11 -1.30 48.95
C GLN A 12 -9.69 -0.48 47.80
N ALA A 13 -9.68 -1.05 46.61
CA ALA A 13 -10.23 -0.43 45.42
C ALA A 13 -11.01 -1.45 44.60
N TYR A 14 -11.99 -0.95 43.85
CA TYR A 14 -12.71 -1.78 42.89
C TYR A 14 -11.97 -1.79 41.56
N VAL A 15 -11.68 -2.99 41.05
CA VAL A 15 -11.21 -3.21 39.68
C VAL A 15 -12.34 -3.84 38.86
N ASN A 16 -12.45 -3.43 37.60
CA ASN A 16 -13.51 -3.87 36.70
C ASN A 16 -12.95 -4.97 35.78
N CYS A 17 -13.14 -6.22 36.21
CA CYS A 17 -12.69 -7.42 35.50
C CYS A 17 -13.67 -7.82 34.39
N HIS A 18 -13.24 -8.75 33.54
CA HIS A 18 -14.03 -9.30 32.44
C HIS A 18 -15.32 -9.95 32.95
N LEU A 19 -16.46 -9.48 32.44
CA LEU A 19 -17.76 -10.12 32.65
C LEU A 19 -18.14 -10.90 31.37
N PRO A 20 -18.25 -12.24 31.43
CA PRO A 20 -18.69 -13.01 30.27
C PRO A 20 -20.17 -12.71 29.91
N PRO A 21 -20.55 -12.79 28.62
CA PRO A 21 -21.92 -12.62 28.17
C PRO A 21 -22.82 -13.75 28.69
N ALA A 22 -24.13 -13.57 28.57
CA ALA A 22 -25.07 -14.62 28.94
C ALA A 22 -24.83 -15.88 28.10
N LYS A 23 -25.13 -17.05 28.69
CA LYS A 23 -24.86 -18.36 28.07
C LYS A 23 -25.52 -18.45 26.68
N GLY A 24 -24.71 -18.55 25.63
CA GLY A 24 -25.15 -18.68 24.23
C GLY A 24 -25.09 -17.38 23.42
N GLU A 25 -24.78 -16.24 24.04
CA GLU A 25 -24.57 -14.97 23.33
C GLU A 25 -23.12 -14.80 22.89
N LYS A 26 -22.92 -14.15 21.74
CA LYS A 26 -21.58 -13.78 21.27
C LYS A 26 -21.06 -12.61 22.08
N TYR A 27 -19.74 -12.57 22.30
CA TYR A 27 -19.08 -11.40 22.87
C TYR A 27 -19.36 -10.16 22.02
N PRO A 28 -19.89 -9.08 22.62
CA PRO A 28 -20.13 -7.86 21.87
C PRO A 28 -18.80 -7.20 21.48
N VAL A 29 -18.73 -6.71 20.24
CA VAL A 29 -17.61 -5.86 19.80
C VAL A 29 -17.65 -4.57 20.60
N GLN A 30 -16.54 -4.22 21.24
CA GLN A 30 -16.44 -3.01 22.03
C GLN A 30 -16.14 -1.80 21.14
N TYR A 31 -17.13 -0.94 20.91
CA TYR A 31 -16.98 0.27 20.10
C TYR A 31 -16.27 1.37 20.89
N ILE A 32 -14.97 1.54 20.68
CA ILE A 32 -14.16 2.54 21.39
C ILE A 32 -14.71 3.94 21.10
N ALA A 33 -14.68 4.79 22.13
CA ALA A 33 -15.17 6.18 22.11
C ALA A 33 -16.69 6.36 22.04
N THR A 34 -17.49 5.32 22.30
CA THR A 34 -18.95 5.48 22.46
C THR A 34 -19.39 5.52 23.93
N VAL A 35 -20.59 6.03 24.17
CA VAL A 35 -21.26 5.97 25.48
C VAL A 35 -21.42 4.53 25.95
N GLY A 36 -21.81 3.62 25.06
CA GLY A 36 -21.99 2.20 25.36
C GLY A 36 -20.71 1.52 25.81
N PHE A 37 -19.55 1.88 25.24
CA PHE A 37 -18.26 1.39 25.71
C PHE A 37 -17.95 1.82 27.14
N GLN A 38 -18.29 3.07 27.50
CA GLN A 38 -18.12 3.56 28.86
C GLN A 38 -19.13 2.99 29.86
N ARG A 39 -20.32 2.59 29.38
CA ARG A 39 -21.38 1.92 30.15
C ARG A 39 -21.25 0.40 30.18
N ALA A 40 -20.23 -0.15 29.53
CA ALA A 40 -20.00 -1.58 29.51
C ALA A 40 -19.98 -2.15 30.94
N LYS A 41 -20.67 -3.27 31.13
CA LYS A 41 -20.76 -3.93 32.42
C LYS A 41 -19.53 -4.80 32.62
N TYR A 42 -18.96 -4.71 33.80
CA TYR A 42 -17.78 -5.46 34.21
C TYR A 42 -18.05 -6.21 35.50
N ASP A 43 -17.28 -7.25 35.74
CA ASP A 43 -17.27 -7.94 37.02
C ASP A 43 -16.46 -7.10 38.01
N LYS A 44 -17.17 -6.36 38.86
CA LYS A 44 -16.58 -5.37 39.76
C LYS A 44 -16.06 -6.06 41.01
N GLN A 45 -14.75 -6.17 41.12
CA GLN A 45 -14.07 -6.90 42.18
C GLN A 45 -13.39 -5.96 43.16
N LEU A 46 -13.64 -6.16 44.46
CA LEU A 46 -12.92 -5.43 45.51
C LEU A 46 -11.58 -6.11 45.75
N VAL A 47 -10.48 -5.41 45.48
CA VAL A 47 -9.12 -5.93 45.61
C VAL A 47 -8.27 -5.02 46.49
N ASN A 48 -7.24 -5.60 47.09
CA ASN A 48 -6.17 -4.83 47.74
C ASN A 48 -5.16 -4.40 46.69
N VAL A 49 -4.98 -3.10 46.52
CA VAL A 49 -3.96 -2.52 45.63
C VAL A 49 -2.85 -1.95 46.51
N THR A 50 -1.64 -2.46 46.34
CA THR A 50 -0.50 -2.13 47.20
C THR A 50 0.30 -0.95 46.63
N ASP A 51 0.66 0.01 47.47
CA ASP A 51 1.52 1.12 47.06
C ASP A 51 2.97 0.64 46.93
N SER A 52 3.49 0.63 45.71
CA SER A 52 4.84 0.17 45.39
C SER A 52 5.91 0.97 46.11
N ARG A 53 5.64 2.23 46.49
CA ARG A 53 6.57 3.07 47.28
C ARG A 53 6.75 2.59 48.71
N THR A 54 5.90 1.68 49.17
CA THR A 54 5.96 1.09 50.51
C THR A 54 6.43 -0.36 50.51
N CYS A 55 6.73 -0.91 49.33
CA CYS A 55 7.29 -2.24 49.14
C CYS A 55 8.82 -2.20 49.12
N GLU A 56 9.46 -3.29 49.52
CA GLU A 56 10.90 -3.53 49.30
C GLU A 56 11.18 -4.23 47.96
N ASP A 57 10.13 -4.54 47.20
CA ASP A 57 10.22 -5.25 45.92
C ASP A 57 10.83 -4.36 44.82
N ASP A 58 11.79 -4.93 44.07
CA ASP A 58 12.35 -4.30 42.88
C ASP A 58 11.56 -4.73 41.62
N PHE A 59 10.61 -3.89 41.23
CA PHE A 59 9.74 -4.15 40.08
C PHE A 59 10.52 -4.02 38.76
N LYS A 60 10.65 -5.14 38.04
CA LYS A 60 11.32 -5.24 36.74
C LYS A 60 10.35 -5.62 35.63
N LEU A 61 10.53 -5.01 34.45
CA LEU A 61 9.68 -5.20 33.28
C LEU A 61 9.62 -6.67 32.83
N ASP A 62 10.75 -7.36 32.80
CA ASP A 62 10.85 -8.76 32.36
C ASP A 62 10.36 -9.77 33.42
N THR A 63 10.13 -9.33 34.66
CA THR A 63 9.70 -10.22 35.76
C THR A 63 8.25 -9.98 36.16
N HIS A 64 7.82 -8.73 36.25
CA HIS A 64 6.50 -8.35 36.77
C HIS A 64 5.56 -7.88 35.66
N GLY A 65 6.06 -7.67 34.44
CA GLY A 65 5.29 -7.11 33.32
C GLY A 65 5.24 -5.57 33.30
N PHE A 66 5.77 -4.91 34.32
CA PHE A 66 5.83 -3.45 34.41
C PHE A 66 7.06 -2.98 35.20
N GLN A 67 7.41 -1.71 35.07
CA GLN A 67 8.50 -1.08 35.81
C GLN A 67 8.30 0.44 35.92
N TRP A 68 8.43 0.98 37.13
CA TRP A 68 8.55 2.43 37.34
C TRP A 68 10.01 2.85 37.12
N VAL A 69 10.21 3.95 36.38
CA VAL A 69 11.52 4.49 36.01
C VAL A 69 11.53 6.01 36.13
N GLU A 70 12.74 6.58 36.21
CA GLU A 70 12.92 8.02 36.03
C GLU A 70 12.67 8.40 34.56
N SER A 71 11.86 9.44 34.34
CA SER A 71 11.53 9.92 33.01
C SER A 71 12.59 10.89 32.50
N THR A 72 13.20 10.56 31.38
CA THR A 72 14.11 11.46 30.66
C THR A 72 13.42 12.27 29.56
N ILE A 73 12.09 12.27 29.53
CA ILE A 73 11.30 13.00 28.51
C ILE A 73 11.30 14.50 28.84
N GLN A 74 11.70 15.31 27.86
CA GLN A 74 11.86 16.76 28.01
C GLN A 74 10.55 17.54 27.81
N GLU A 75 9.61 17.00 27.03
CA GLU A 75 8.31 17.65 26.81
C GLU A 75 7.49 17.67 28.11
N LYS A 76 7.12 18.88 28.56
CA LYS A 76 6.35 19.09 29.80
C LYS A 76 5.08 19.93 29.61
N GLN A 77 4.89 20.60 28.47
CA GLN A 77 3.74 21.48 28.24
C GLN A 77 2.56 20.76 27.58
N TRP A 78 2.80 19.71 26.78
CA TRP A 78 1.79 18.80 26.21
C TRP A 78 0.54 19.50 25.64
N ASP A 79 0.74 20.56 24.86
CA ASP A 79 -0.29 21.43 24.30
C ASP A 79 -0.76 21.03 22.89
N GLY A 80 0.06 20.28 22.14
CA GLY A 80 -0.24 19.78 20.80
C GLY A 80 -1.23 18.59 20.72
N ASP A 81 -1.62 18.25 19.49
CA ASP A 81 -2.34 17.01 19.16
C ASP A 81 -1.36 15.91 18.76
N TYR A 82 -0.89 15.16 19.77
CA TYR A 82 0.11 14.10 19.60
C TYR A 82 -0.49 12.79 19.11
N ARG A 83 -1.79 12.73 18.76
CA ARG A 83 -2.49 11.46 18.49
C ARG A 83 -1.88 10.67 17.34
N PHE A 84 -1.46 11.32 16.27
CA PHE A 84 -1.00 10.65 15.05
C PHE A 84 0.47 10.89 14.72
N GLY A 85 1.20 11.57 15.60
CA GLY A 85 2.62 11.83 15.43
C GLY A 85 3.22 12.50 16.66
N LEU A 86 4.45 12.14 16.97
CA LEU A 86 5.23 12.80 18.02
C LEU A 86 6.20 13.79 17.36
N PRO A 87 6.43 14.97 17.94
CA PRO A 87 7.54 15.82 17.55
C PRO A 87 8.86 15.04 17.59
N PRO A 88 9.82 15.32 16.68
CA PRO A 88 11.05 14.53 16.55
C PRO A 88 11.82 14.36 17.87
N GLN A 89 11.88 15.41 18.69
CA GLN A 89 12.56 15.34 19.99
C GLN A 89 11.83 14.42 20.97
N LEU A 90 10.50 14.51 21.06
CA LEU A 90 9.71 13.63 21.94
C LEU A 90 9.79 12.17 21.50
N GLN A 91 9.75 11.93 20.19
CA GLN A 91 9.94 10.59 19.62
C GLN A 91 11.30 10.01 20.05
N LYS A 92 12.37 10.80 19.91
CA LYS A 92 13.72 10.42 20.32
C LYS A 92 13.82 10.16 21.83
N ASP A 93 13.24 11.03 22.66
CA ASP A 93 13.26 10.87 24.12
C ASP A 93 12.60 9.56 24.56
N VAL A 94 11.45 9.21 23.97
CA VAL A 94 10.73 7.95 24.23
C VAL A 94 11.54 6.74 23.78
N GLN A 95 12.16 6.82 22.60
CA GLN A 95 13.03 5.75 22.09
C GLN A 95 14.23 5.53 23.02
N ASP A 96 14.90 6.61 23.44
CA ASP A 96 16.08 6.55 24.31
C ASP A 96 15.72 5.99 25.69
N LEU A 97 14.57 6.40 26.26
CA LEU A 97 14.04 5.85 27.52
C LEU A 97 13.81 4.34 27.42
N LEU A 98 13.10 3.88 26.39
CA LEU A 98 12.82 2.46 26.19
C LEU A 98 14.09 1.65 25.95
N LYS A 99 15.00 2.11 25.08
CA LYS A 99 16.28 1.42 24.82
C LYS A 99 17.08 1.25 26.11
N ARG A 100 17.16 2.28 26.94
CA ARG A 100 17.88 2.24 28.23
C ARG A 100 17.37 1.16 29.17
N HIS A 101 16.06 1.00 29.29
CA HIS A 101 15.45 0.08 30.26
C HIS A 101 15.17 -1.32 29.73
N THR A 102 15.11 -1.50 28.42
CA THR A 102 14.80 -2.79 27.79
C THR A 102 16.04 -3.47 27.18
N GLY A 103 17.09 -2.70 26.88
CA GLY A 103 18.22 -3.16 26.09
C GLY A 103 17.88 -3.36 24.60
N ALA A 104 16.72 -2.89 24.14
CA ALA A 104 16.34 -2.99 22.74
C ALA A 104 17.33 -2.24 21.84
N THR A 105 17.72 -2.85 20.73
CA THR A 105 18.59 -2.24 19.71
C THR A 105 17.82 -1.24 18.84
N TYR A 106 16.50 -1.41 18.74
CA TYR A 106 15.61 -0.58 17.95
C TYR A 106 14.26 -0.41 18.66
N VAL A 107 13.68 0.79 18.58
CA VAL A 107 12.38 1.13 19.15
C VAL A 107 11.61 1.94 18.11
N HIS A 108 10.39 1.53 17.80
CA HIS A 108 9.50 2.22 16.86
C HIS A 108 8.24 2.70 17.60
N PRO A 109 8.09 4.01 17.82
CA PRO A 109 6.84 4.58 18.32
C PRO A 109 5.76 4.52 17.23
N PHE A 110 4.58 4.00 17.56
CA PHE A 110 3.45 3.93 16.62
C PHE A 110 2.20 4.63 17.16
N ALA A 111 1.40 5.14 16.23
CA ALA A 111 0.13 5.80 16.48
C ALA A 111 -1.06 4.81 16.52
N PRO A 112 -2.17 5.13 17.22
CA PRO A 112 -2.44 6.39 17.89
C PRO A 112 -1.85 6.51 19.31
N HIS A 113 -1.32 7.69 19.66
CA HIS A 113 -0.93 8.04 21.02
C HIS A 113 -2.12 8.59 21.80
N VAL A 114 -2.23 8.23 23.08
CA VAL A 114 -3.39 8.57 23.91
C VAL A 114 -3.00 9.54 25.01
N ILE A 115 -3.61 10.72 24.99
CA ILE A 115 -3.56 11.68 26.10
C ILE A 115 -4.89 11.61 26.84
N ARG A 116 -4.86 11.51 28.17
CA ARG A 116 -6.06 11.48 29.03
C ARG A 116 -6.18 12.81 29.78
N ARG A 117 -7.27 13.56 29.56
CA ARG A 117 -7.49 14.91 30.13
C ARG A 117 -8.81 15.07 30.87
N ASP A 118 -9.76 14.16 30.66
CA ASP A 118 -11.08 14.22 31.30
C ASP A 118 -11.13 13.33 32.54
N SER A 119 -11.86 13.74 33.58
CA SER A 119 -12.06 12.91 34.77
C SER A 119 -13.07 11.79 34.53
N HIS A 120 -12.92 10.66 35.22
CA HIS A 120 -13.92 9.59 35.19
C HIS A 120 -15.31 10.06 35.67
N GLN A 121 -15.37 11.03 36.60
CA GLN A 121 -16.64 11.61 37.07
C GLN A 121 -17.50 12.18 35.94
N LYS A 122 -16.90 12.74 34.89
CA LYS A 122 -17.67 13.27 33.75
C LYS A 122 -18.36 12.15 32.97
N ILE A 123 -17.80 10.94 32.97
CA ILE A 123 -18.38 9.75 32.35
C ILE A 123 -19.56 9.23 33.19
N VAL A 124 -19.40 9.19 34.51
CA VAL A 124 -20.48 8.79 35.44
C VAL A 124 -21.68 9.74 35.34
N ASN A 125 -21.45 11.01 34.98
CA ASN A 125 -22.49 12.02 34.87
C ASN A 125 -23.17 12.08 33.48
N ILE A 126 -22.90 11.13 32.57
CA ILE A 126 -23.60 11.06 31.28
C ILE A 126 -25.05 10.66 31.54
N GLU A 127 -26.00 11.50 31.12
CA GLU A 127 -27.44 11.26 31.30
C GLU A 127 -27.88 9.92 30.66
N ASP A 128 -28.73 9.15 31.36
CA ASP A 128 -29.22 7.83 30.92
C ASP A 128 -29.94 7.86 29.56
N ASN A 129 -30.45 9.03 29.16
CA ASN A 129 -31.14 9.25 27.89
C ASN A 129 -30.19 9.30 26.66
N VAL A 130 -28.86 9.42 26.86
CA VAL A 130 -27.90 9.46 25.76
C VAL A 130 -27.74 8.05 25.19
N PRO A 131 -27.91 7.84 23.87
CA PRO A 131 -27.77 6.52 23.24
C PRO A 131 -26.37 5.93 23.38
N ASP A 132 -26.28 4.60 23.50
CA ASP A 132 -25.00 3.88 23.67
C ASP A 132 -24.09 3.94 22.43
N ASP A 133 -24.63 4.21 21.24
CA ASP A 133 -23.89 4.43 20.01
C ASP A 133 -23.40 5.88 19.84
N ALA A 134 -23.79 6.80 20.74
CA ALA A 134 -23.33 8.17 20.71
C ALA A 134 -21.81 8.27 20.91
N MET A 135 -21.14 9.04 20.05
CA MET A 135 -19.70 9.30 20.16
C MET A 135 -19.40 10.25 21.33
N LEU A 136 -18.44 9.88 22.16
CA LEU A 136 -17.90 10.69 23.24
C LEU A 136 -16.61 11.38 22.80
N ASN A 137 -16.67 12.71 22.65
CA ASN A 137 -15.48 13.54 22.43
C ASN A 137 -14.79 13.88 23.76
N MET A 138 -14.40 12.84 24.50
CA MET A 138 -13.74 12.95 25.80
C MET A 138 -12.62 11.92 25.91
N GLN A 139 -11.61 12.22 26.73
CA GLN A 139 -10.45 11.38 26.93
C GLN A 139 -10.29 10.97 28.42
N PRO A 140 -11.22 10.17 28.98
CA PRO A 140 -11.19 9.76 30.37
C PRO A 140 -10.19 8.63 30.64
N PRO A 141 -9.71 8.43 31.89
CA PRO A 141 -8.98 7.22 32.27
C PRO A 141 -9.71 5.94 31.88
N ALA A 142 -8.95 4.90 31.51
CA ALA A 142 -9.51 3.57 31.31
C ALA A 142 -9.81 2.94 32.67
N MET A 143 -11.08 2.61 32.92
CA MET A 143 -11.53 2.08 34.20
C MET A 143 -11.84 0.58 34.14
N PHE A 144 -11.21 -0.17 33.24
CA PHE A 144 -11.39 -1.62 33.10
C PHE A 144 -10.04 -2.31 32.97
N VAL A 145 -9.99 -3.57 33.40
CA VAL A 145 -8.75 -4.35 33.40
C VAL A 145 -8.50 -4.95 32.01
N HIS A 146 -7.35 -4.62 31.43
CA HIS A 146 -6.97 -5.07 30.09
C HIS A 146 -5.46 -5.14 29.88
N VAL A 147 -5.06 -5.85 28.83
CA VAL A 147 -3.79 -5.67 28.11
C VAL A 147 -4.15 -5.18 26.72
N ASP A 148 -3.53 -4.08 26.28
CA ASP A 148 -3.94 -3.38 25.04
C ASP A 148 -3.84 -4.21 23.76
N GLN A 149 -3.01 -5.26 23.76
CA GLN A 149 -2.87 -6.19 22.65
C GLN A 149 -2.93 -7.62 23.15
N SER A 150 -3.79 -8.43 22.53
CA SER A 150 -3.67 -9.89 22.60
C SER A 150 -2.51 -10.39 21.74
N TYR A 151 -2.29 -11.71 21.67
CA TYR A 151 -1.30 -12.26 20.73
C TYR A 151 -1.66 -11.92 19.28
N ASP A 152 -2.92 -12.13 18.89
CA ASP A 152 -3.40 -11.74 17.56
C ASP A 152 -3.49 -10.22 17.41
N GLY A 153 -3.86 -9.51 18.49
CA GLY A 153 -3.85 -8.06 18.56
C GLY A 153 -2.48 -7.45 18.27
N ALA A 154 -1.41 -8.05 18.80
CA ALA A 154 -0.04 -7.61 18.53
C ALA A 154 0.32 -7.77 17.05
N GLN A 155 -0.13 -8.86 16.41
CA GLN A 155 0.06 -9.08 14.98
C GLN A 155 -0.74 -8.08 14.13
N ILE A 156 -2.00 -7.81 14.49
CA ILE A 156 -2.84 -6.80 13.84
C ILE A 156 -2.19 -5.41 13.89
N ILE A 157 -1.55 -5.06 15.02
CA ILE A 157 -0.81 -3.80 15.13
C ILE A 157 0.38 -3.80 14.18
N LEU A 158 1.20 -4.85 14.17
CA LEU A 158 2.35 -4.97 13.27
C LEU A 158 1.94 -4.85 11.80
N ASP A 159 0.85 -5.51 11.40
CA ASP A 159 0.33 -5.52 10.02
C ASP A 159 -0.19 -4.16 9.55
N ARG A 160 -0.46 -3.23 10.47
CA ARG A 160 -1.00 -1.89 10.17
C ARG A 160 0.05 -0.81 10.04
N LEU A 161 1.29 -1.11 10.40
CA LEU A 161 2.38 -0.15 10.32
C LEU A 161 2.78 0.03 8.85
N PRO A 162 3.02 1.25 8.37
CA PRO A 162 3.49 1.48 6.99
C PRO A 162 4.75 0.68 6.67
N GLU A 163 5.63 0.52 7.66
CA GLU A 163 6.87 -0.25 7.56
C GLU A 163 6.73 -1.69 8.08
N ALA A 164 5.52 -2.26 8.05
CA ALA A 164 5.21 -3.59 8.58
C ALA A 164 6.20 -4.66 8.10
N GLU A 165 6.59 -4.65 6.82
CA GLU A 165 7.54 -5.63 6.27
C GLU A 165 8.96 -5.47 6.84
N MET A 166 9.46 -4.24 6.98
CA MET A 166 10.74 -3.96 7.64
C MET A 166 10.69 -4.41 9.11
N LEU A 167 9.60 -4.12 9.81
CA LEU A 167 9.45 -4.51 11.21
C LEU A 167 9.33 -6.04 11.34
N ARG A 168 8.60 -6.72 10.44
CA ARG A 168 8.54 -8.18 10.34
C ARG A 168 9.92 -8.80 10.10
N ALA A 169 10.76 -8.21 9.25
CA ALA A 169 12.13 -8.65 9.08
C ALA A 169 12.92 -8.61 10.40
N LYS A 170 12.67 -7.58 11.23
CA LYS A 170 13.24 -7.45 12.58
C LYS A 170 12.59 -8.40 13.59
N THR A 171 11.36 -8.86 13.36
CA THR A 171 10.68 -9.87 14.21
C THR A 171 11.29 -11.28 14.12
N GLY A 172 12.22 -11.53 13.20
CA GLY A 172 13.11 -12.69 13.28
C GLY A 172 13.97 -12.69 14.57
N ASN A 173 14.05 -11.55 15.26
CA ASN A 173 14.59 -11.39 16.60
C ASN A 173 13.48 -11.21 17.65
N ARG A 174 13.82 -11.31 18.94
CA ARG A 174 12.90 -10.97 20.04
C ARG A 174 12.37 -9.54 19.84
N TRP A 175 11.06 -9.40 19.83
CA TRP A 175 10.36 -8.11 19.74
C TRP A 175 9.24 -8.06 20.77
N GLY A 176 8.79 -6.86 21.10
CA GLY A 176 7.73 -6.66 22.09
C GLY A 176 7.04 -5.32 21.92
N ILE A 177 5.86 -5.22 22.52
CA ILE A 177 5.08 -3.98 22.60
C ILE A 177 5.14 -3.50 24.05
N ILE A 178 5.62 -2.28 24.26
CA ILE A 178 5.75 -1.66 25.57
C ILE A 178 5.08 -0.28 25.54
N ASN A 179 4.12 -0.08 26.42
CA ASN A 179 3.51 1.21 26.67
C ASN A 179 4.40 2.03 27.61
N VAL A 180 4.59 3.32 27.28
CA VAL A 180 5.19 4.31 28.18
C VAL A 180 4.06 5.19 28.71
N TRP A 181 3.75 5.05 29.99
CA TRP A 181 2.79 5.90 30.68
C TRP A 181 3.52 7.01 31.44
N GLN A 182 3.25 8.26 31.05
CA GLN A 182 3.90 9.45 31.59
C GLN A 182 2.86 10.35 32.27
N PRO A 183 3.00 10.64 33.58
CA PRO A 183 2.26 11.72 34.20
C PRO A 183 2.57 13.06 33.55
N LEU A 184 1.52 13.76 33.12
CA LEU A 184 1.62 15.13 32.59
C LEU A 184 1.49 16.19 33.69
N LYS A 185 1.03 15.77 34.87
CA LYS A 185 0.93 16.51 36.13
C LYS A 185 1.05 15.52 37.28
N PRO A 186 1.36 15.97 38.51
CA PRO A 186 1.36 15.10 39.68
C PRO A 186 0.04 14.33 39.83
N VAL A 187 0.14 13.02 40.01
CA VAL A 187 -1.00 12.10 40.07
C VAL A 187 -1.60 12.12 41.47
N ASN A 188 -2.74 12.77 41.61
CA ASN A 188 -3.48 12.90 42.88
C ASN A 188 -4.90 12.30 42.82
N ARG A 189 -5.30 11.78 41.66
CA ARG A 189 -6.60 11.13 41.41
C ARG A 189 -6.41 10.04 40.36
N GLU A 190 -7.27 9.02 40.42
CA GLU A 190 -7.34 7.95 39.41
C GLU A 190 -5.96 7.36 39.05
N PRO A 191 -5.15 6.93 40.05
CA PRO A 191 -3.82 6.40 39.79
C PRO A 191 -3.89 5.13 38.92
N LEU A 192 -2.87 4.92 38.08
CA LEU A 192 -2.79 3.72 37.25
C LEU A 192 -2.34 2.53 38.10
N ALA A 193 -3.22 1.53 38.21
CA ALA A 193 -2.92 0.26 38.85
C ALA A 193 -2.46 -0.77 37.82
N VAL A 194 -1.49 -1.61 38.19
CA VAL A 194 -0.93 -2.69 37.39
C VAL A 194 -0.97 -4.00 38.17
N CYS A 195 -1.20 -5.12 37.48
CA CYS A 195 -1.21 -6.45 38.08
C CYS A 195 0.13 -7.14 37.80
N ASP A 196 0.71 -7.80 38.80
CA ASP A 196 1.93 -8.60 38.62
C ASP A 196 1.67 -9.77 37.67
N ALA A 197 2.34 -9.78 36.53
CA ALA A 197 2.18 -10.80 35.50
C ALA A 197 2.38 -12.23 36.03
N ARG A 198 3.20 -12.43 37.06
CA ARG A 198 3.44 -13.76 37.67
C ARG A 198 2.24 -14.28 38.47
N SER A 199 1.30 -13.39 38.79
CA SER A 199 0.08 -13.72 39.51
C SER A 199 -1.11 -13.98 38.59
N VAL A 200 -0.96 -13.72 37.29
CA VAL A 200 -2.00 -13.87 36.27
C VAL A 200 -1.78 -15.20 35.53
N ASP A 201 -2.76 -16.08 35.58
CA ASP A 201 -2.75 -17.30 34.77
C ASP A 201 -3.24 -16.97 33.35
N GLU A 202 -2.67 -17.57 32.30
CA GLU A 202 -3.12 -17.35 30.90
C GLU A 202 -4.62 -17.63 30.72
N SER A 203 -5.19 -18.56 31.50
CA SER A 203 -6.63 -18.87 31.48
C SER A 203 -7.53 -17.73 31.99
N ASP A 204 -6.95 -16.76 32.69
CA ASP A 204 -7.63 -15.56 33.15
C ASP A 204 -7.80 -14.55 32.01
N LEU A 205 -7.01 -14.66 30.94
CA LEU A 205 -7.07 -13.77 29.78
C LEU A 205 -8.17 -14.22 28.81
N VAL A 206 -8.98 -13.26 28.34
CA VAL A 206 -10.08 -13.46 27.40
C VAL A 206 -9.89 -12.50 26.23
N PRO A 207 -9.85 -12.98 24.98
CA PRO A 207 -9.67 -12.11 23.83
C PRO A 207 -10.97 -11.36 23.57
N VAL A 208 -10.88 -10.05 23.41
CA VAL A 208 -12.04 -9.18 23.14
C VAL A 208 -11.73 -8.28 21.95
N THR A 209 -12.59 -8.36 20.93
CA THR A 209 -12.53 -7.47 19.77
C THR A 209 -13.00 -6.07 20.15
N THR A 210 -12.13 -5.08 19.91
CA THR A 210 -12.44 -3.67 20.05
C THR A 210 -12.50 -3.02 18.67
N ARG A 211 -13.42 -2.08 18.45
CA ARG A 211 -13.63 -1.41 17.17
C ARG A 211 -13.51 0.09 17.37
N ILE A 212 -12.56 0.70 16.67
CA ILE A 212 -12.43 2.15 16.63
C ILE A 212 -13.27 2.66 15.47
N VAL A 213 -14.24 3.52 15.78
CA VAL A 213 -15.08 4.24 14.81
C VAL A 213 -14.36 5.55 14.46
N ILE A 214 -13.86 5.67 13.23
CA ILE A 214 -13.12 6.85 12.75
C ILE A 214 -14.00 7.61 11.76
N GLY A 215 -14.27 8.89 12.05
CA GLY A 215 -15.05 9.78 11.17
C GLY A 215 -16.46 10.05 11.70
N LYS A 216 -17.26 10.78 10.93
CA LYS A 216 -18.67 11.07 11.23
C LYS A 216 -19.54 10.52 10.09
N PRO A 217 -20.77 10.05 10.37
CA PRO A 217 -21.72 9.67 9.33
C PRO A 217 -21.78 10.75 8.25
N PRO A 218 -21.63 10.38 6.98
CA PRO A 218 -21.63 9.02 6.42
C PRO A 218 -20.27 8.31 6.39
N ASN A 219 -19.16 9.01 6.64
CA ASN A 219 -17.80 8.54 6.40
C ASN A 219 -17.21 7.89 7.66
N VAL A 220 -17.86 6.82 8.11
CA VAL A 220 -17.39 6.01 9.25
C VAL A 220 -16.50 4.89 8.73
N MET A 221 -15.22 4.90 9.10
CA MET A 221 -14.31 3.76 8.95
C MET A 221 -14.21 3.02 10.28
N ASN A 222 -14.46 1.72 10.26
CA ASN A 222 -14.28 0.86 11.43
C ASN A 222 -12.91 0.16 11.35
N LYS A 223 -12.12 0.24 12.42
CA LYS A 223 -10.88 -0.53 12.57
C LYS A 223 -10.96 -1.45 13.78
N ASP A 224 -10.87 -2.75 13.56
CA ASP A 224 -10.93 -3.75 14.62
C ASP A 224 -9.55 -4.01 15.23
N ASN A 225 -9.44 -4.14 16.53
CA ASN A 225 -8.25 -4.59 17.26
C ASN A 225 -8.69 -5.73 18.18
N GLU A 226 -7.72 -6.43 18.77
CA GLU A 226 -7.99 -7.41 19.81
C GLU A 226 -7.16 -7.11 21.07
N GLN A 227 -7.83 -7.11 22.21
CA GLN A 227 -7.24 -6.85 23.53
C GLN A 227 -7.43 -8.08 24.42
N TRP A 228 -6.57 -8.25 25.43
CA TRP A 228 -6.88 -9.17 26.53
C TRP A 228 -7.72 -8.45 27.57
N HIS A 229 -8.87 -9.02 27.91
CA HIS A 229 -9.58 -8.72 29.15
C HIS A 229 -9.22 -9.77 30.19
N MET A 230 -9.22 -9.42 31.48
CA MET A 230 -8.82 -10.34 32.55
C MET A 230 -10.01 -10.71 33.44
N LYS A 231 -10.27 -11.99 33.64
CA LYS A 231 -11.22 -12.53 34.63
C LYS A 231 -10.75 -12.19 36.04
N ALA A 232 -11.67 -12.21 37.01
CA ALA A 232 -11.30 -12.06 38.41
C ALA A 232 -10.55 -13.30 38.95
N SER A 233 -9.46 -13.09 39.68
CA SER A 233 -8.81 -14.16 40.43
C SER A 233 -8.29 -13.64 41.78
N PRO A 234 -8.46 -14.40 42.88
CA PRO A 234 -7.90 -14.02 44.17
C PRO A 234 -6.36 -14.11 44.21
N LYS A 235 -5.73 -14.73 43.20
CA LYS A 235 -4.27 -14.77 43.09
C LYS A 235 -3.67 -13.45 42.63
N HIS A 236 -4.45 -12.62 41.92
CA HIS A 236 -3.98 -11.39 41.30
C HIS A 236 -3.42 -10.41 42.34
N LYS A 237 -2.18 -9.96 42.10
CA LYS A 237 -1.50 -9.00 42.97
C LYS A 237 -1.44 -7.65 42.28
N TRP A 238 -2.12 -6.68 42.87
CA TRP A 238 -2.27 -5.34 42.32
C TRP A 238 -1.35 -4.34 42.99
N TYR A 239 -0.77 -3.46 42.18
CA TYR A 239 0.15 -2.42 42.62
C TYR A 239 -0.16 -1.08 41.95
N TYR A 240 0.15 0.01 42.64
CA TYR A 240 0.15 1.37 42.09
C TYR A 240 1.30 2.15 42.75
N ALA A 241 1.69 3.29 42.18
CA ALA A 241 2.59 4.22 42.85
C ALA A 241 1.81 5.48 43.27
N SER A 242 1.79 5.79 44.57
CA SER A 242 1.18 7.03 45.04
C SER A 242 1.96 8.25 44.55
N ASN A 243 1.34 9.43 44.38
CA ASN A 243 2.02 10.71 44.11
C ASN A 243 3.10 10.69 43.01
N MET A 244 2.87 10.02 41.88
CA MET A 244 3.79 10.07 40.75
C MET A 244 3.92 11.49 40.19
N THR A 245 5.14 11.92 39.87
CA THR A 245 5.43 13.24 39.28
C THR A 245 5.72 13.15 37.78
N MET A 246 5.93 14.29 37.13
CA MET A 246 6.30 14.36 35.71
C MET A 246 7.73 13.89 35.41
N ASP A 247 8.51 13.56 36.45
CA ASP A 247 9.89 13.07 36.33
C ASP A 247 9.95 11.54 36.50
N GLU A 248 8.79 10.90 36.60
CA GLU A 248 8.64 9.45 36.65
C GLU A 248 7.87 8.97 35.42
N ALA A 249 8.12 7.74 34.98
CA ALA A 249 7.35 7.05 33.96
C ALA A 249 7.06 5.61 34.41
N LEU A 250 5.96 5.05 33.93
CA LEU A 250 5.63 3.63 34.10
C LEU A 250 5.70 2.93 32.74
N LEU A 251 6.58 1.94 32.65
CA LEU A 251 6.69 1.06 31.50
C LEU A 251 5.78 -0.15 31.72
N ILE A 252 4.96 -0.50 30.73
CA ILE A 252 4.03 -1.63 30.80
C ILE A 252 4.25 -2.49 29.57
N LYS A 253 4.62 -3.76 29.77
CA LYS A 253 4.81 -4.71 28.69
C LYS A 253 3.46 -5.32 28.29
N CYS A 254 3.08 -5.12 27.04
CA CYS A 254 1.84 -5.66 26.49
C CYS A 254 2.06 -6.95 25.69
N PHE A 255 3.23 -7.08 25.04
CA PHE A 255 3.57 -8.27 24.25
C PHE A 255 5.09 -8.49 24.24
N ASP A 256 5.53 -9.76 24.17
CA ASP A 256 6.94 -10.15 24.05
C ASP A 256 7.07 -11.51 23.35
N SER A 257 7.70 -11.53 22.18
CA SER A 257 7.84 -12.73 21.37
C SER A 257 8.76 -13.79 21.99
N LYS A 258 9.56 -13.46 23.01
CA LYS A 258 10.39 -14.46 23.71
C LYS A 258 9.54 -15.52 24.41
N GLN A 259 8.38 -15.16 24.95
CA GLN A 259 7.51 -16.11 25.64
C GLN A 259 6.83 -17.09 24.67
N PHE A 260 6.67 -16.69 23.40
CA PHE A 260 6.15 -17.53 22.32
C PHE A 260 7.09 -18.69 21.96
N SER A 261 8.39 -18.55 22.23
CA SER A 261 9.39 -19.61 22.03
C SER A 261 9.47 -20.63 23.17
N GLN A 262 8.85 -20.35 24.33
CA GLN A 262 8.90 -21.21 25.52
C GLN A 262 7.60 -21.98 25.79
N SER A 263 6.47 -21.59 25.19
CA SER A 263 5.22 -22.36 25.28
C SER A 263 5.24 -23.63 24.41
N SER A 264 6.12 -23.69 23.41
CA SER A 264 6.38 -24.88 22.58
C SER A 264 7.22 -25.96 23.28
N THR A 265 7.69 -25.74 24.51
CA THR A 265 8.50 -26.71 25.28
C THR A 265 7.85 -27.20 26.59
N ARG A 266 6.55 -26.91 26.83
CA ARG A 266 5.86 -27.31 28.07
C ARG A 266 4.69 -28.30 27.93
N ASN A 267 4.60 -28.98 26.79
CA ASN A 267 3.77 -30.18 26.62
C ASN A 267 4.63 -31.33 26.06
N GLU A 268 5.52 -31.88 26.89
CA GLU A 268 6.08 -33.21 26.67
C GLU A 268 5.93 -34.05 27.94
N MET A 269 4.87 -34.85 27.97
CA MET A 269 4.98 -36.26 28.35
C MET A 269 4.01 -37.06 27.48
N GLY A 270 4.59 -37.54 26.38
CA GLY A 270 3.95 -38.34 25.35
C GLY A 270 4.88 -38.45 24.14
N GLU A 271 6.17 -38.72 24.36
CA GLU A 271 7.10 -39.09 23.29
C GLU A 271 6.61 -40.40 22.64
N MET A 272 5.93 -40.27 21.51
CA MET A 272 6.13 -41.15 20.37
C MET A 272 6.28 -40.24 19.15
N SER A 273 7.54 -40.03 18.75
CA SER A 273 8.01 -39.86 17.37
C SER A 273 6.93 -39.45 16.34
N LEU A 274 6.78 -38.15 16.12
CA LEU A 274 5.96 -37.58 15.04
C LEU A 274 6.69 -37.51 13.69
N THR A 275 7.67 -38.38 13.46
CA THR A 275 8.27 -38.69 12.14
C THR A 275 7.71 -39.97 11.52
N SER A 276 6.56 -40.49 11.97
CA SER A 276 6.00 -41.72 11.38
C SER A 276 4.48 -41.77 11.16
N VAL A 277 3.76 -40.64 11.22
CA VAL A 277 2.30 -40.63 10.96
C VAL A 277 1.86 -39.57 9.94
N VAL A 278 2.67 -38.53 9.69
CA VAL A 278 2.42 -37.56 8.61
C VAL A 278 3.02 -38.05 7.28
N ASP A 279 4.07 -38.88 7.33
CA ASP A 279 4.66 -39.46 6.12
C ASP A 279 3.82 -40.59 5.51
N GLU A 280 3.05 -41.38 6.25
CA GLU A 280 2.24 -42.45 5.63
C GLU A 280 1.00 -41.92 4.89
N HIS A 281 0.35 -40.85 5.38
CA HIS A 281 -0.80 -40.25 4.69
C HIS A 281 -0.38 -39.29 3.56
N ILE A 282 0.70 -38.51 3.74
CA ILE A 282 1.22 -37.67 2.65
C ILE A 282 1.87 -38.54 1.58
N ASN A 283 2.61 -39.61 1.92
CA ASN A 283 3.14 -40.52 0.90
C ASN A 283 2.06 -41.41 0.28
N SER A 284 0.98 -41.79 0.98
CA SER A 284 -0.15 -42.49 0.35
C SER A 284 -0.90 -41.61 -0.65
N VAL A 285 -1.06 -40.31 -0.35
CA VAL A 285 -1.72 -39.34 -1.24
C VAL A 285 -0.79 -38.93 -2.38
N ALA A 286 0.52 -38.78 -2.11
CA ALA A 286 1.54 -38.51 -3.14
C ALA A 286 1.74 -39.72 -4.07
N PHE A 287 1.74 -40.95 -3.57
CA PHE A 287 1.84 -42.16 -4.39
C PHE A 287 0.57 -42.40 -5.21
N ALA A 288 -0.61 -42.04 -4.67
CA ALA A 288 -1.86 -42.05 -5.42
C ALA A 288 -1.90 -40.94 -6.49
N LEU A 289 -1.38 -39.74 -6.20
CA LEU A 289 -1.24 -38.64 -7.15
C LEU A 289 -0.21 -38.93 -8.23
N ASP A 290 0.95 -39.49 -7.91
CA ASP A 290 1.98 -39.89 -8.88
C ASP A 290 1.50 -41.05 -9.75
N SER A 291 0.74 -42.00 -9.18
CA SER A 291 0.08 -43.05 -9.97
C SER A 291 -1.01 -42.47 -10.90
N LEU A 292 -1.74 -41.43 -10.46
CA LEU A 292 -2.74 -40.74 -11.28
C LEU A 292 -2.09 -39.89 -12.37
N ILE A 293 -0.96 -39.25 -12.07
CA ILE A 293 -0.17 -38.44 -13.00
C ILE A 293 0.47 -39.34 -14.05
N CYS A 294 1.03 -40.50 -13.68
CA CYS A 294 1.50 -41.49 -14.66
C CYS A 294 0.36 -42.07 -15.51
N LEU A 295 -0.85 -42.23 -14.95
CA LEU A 295 -2.02 -42.66 -15.72
C LEU A 295 -2.50 -41.56 -16.70
N LEU A 296 -2.48 -40.30 -16.27
CA LEU A 296 -2.83 -39.11 -17.06
C LEU A 296 -1.80 -38.85 -18.16
N ASP A 297 -0.51 -38.93 -17.86
CA ASP A 297 0.57 -38.81 -18.85
C ASP A 297 0.53 -39.96 -19.86
N GLY A 298 0.18 -41.18 -19.42
CA GLY A 298 -0.09 -42.31 -20.29
C GLY A 298 -1.31 -42.12 -21.20
N LEU A 299 -2.38 -41.51 -20.69
CA LEU A 299 -3.60 -41.21 -21.46
C LEU A 299 -3.40 -40.04 -22.43
N ILE A 300 -2.59 -39.04 -22.07
CA ILE A 300 -2.21 -37.92 -22.93
C ILE A 300 -1.28 -38.42 -24.05
N ALA A 301 -0.33 -39.30 -23.74
CA ALA A 301 0.49 -39.95 -24.76
C ALA A 301 -0.37 -40.81 -25.73
N LEU A 302 -1.38 -41.51 -25.22
CA LEU A 302 -2.31 -42.30 -26.03
C LEU A 302 -3.20 -41.41 -26.93
N ASP A 303 -3.65 -40.24 -26.45
CA ASP A 303 -4.44 -39.27 -27.24
C ASP A 303 -3.61 -38.63 -28.35
N ILE A 304 -2.32 -38.33 -28.09
CA ILE A 304 -1.38 -37.81 -29.08
C ILE A 304 -1.08 -38.86 -30.18
N GLU A 305 -1.03 -40.15 -29.84
CA GLU A 305 -0.79 -41.23 -30.80
C GLU A 305 -2.06 -41.64 -31.58
N LEU A 306 -3.25 -41.57 -30.96
CA LEU A 306 -4.55 -41.80 -31.60
C LEU A 306 -4.92 -40.72 -32.61
N GLN A 307 -4.46 -39.48 -32.41
CA GLN A 307 -4.62 -38.39 -33.38
C GLN A 307 -3.73 -38.53 -34.64
N ARG A 308 -2.82 -39.52 -34.67
CA ARG A 308 -1.89 -39.77 -35.79
C ARG A 308 -2.17 -41.04 -36.60
N LEU A 309 -3.19 -41.84 -36.26
CA LEU A 309 -3.49 -43.11 -36.92
C LEU A 309 -4.88 -43.12 -37.57
N ASP A 310 -5.00 -43.80 -38.71
CA ASP A 310 -6.26 -43.93 -39.44
C ASP A 310 -7.27 -44.82 -38.70
N SER A 311 -8.56 -44.49 -38.81
CA SER A 311 -9.67 -44.94 -37.93
C SER A 311 -9.85 -46.45 -37.69
N ALA A 312 -9.28 -47.32 -38.53
CA ALA A 312 -9.38 -48.77 -38.38
C ALA A 312 -8.24 -49.39 -37.53
N GLU A 313 -7.07 -48.76 -37.46
CA GLU A 313 -5.94 -49.26 -36.65
C GLU A 313 -6.00 -48.74 -35.20
N GLY A 314 -6.54 -47.54 -34.97
CA GLY A 314 -6.73 -46.97 -33.63
C GLY A 314 -7.69 -47.79 -32.73
N GLY A 315 -8.69 -48.44 -33.32
CA GLY A 315 -9.64 -49.29 -32.59
C GLY A 315 -9.01 -50.58 -32.02
N ASN A 316 -8.03 -51.16 -32.71
CA ASN A 316 -7.33 -52.37 -32.26
C ASN A 316 -6.28 -52.07 -31.19
N LEU A 317 -5.71 -50.87 -31.18
CA LEU A 317 -4.77 -50.42 -30.16
C LEU A 317 -5.49 -50.16 -28.82
N LEU A 318 -6.66 -49.51 -28.86
CA LEU A 318 -7.50 -49.24 -27.69
C LEU A 318 -7.93 -50.54 -26.98
N ALA A 319 -8.34 -51.55 -27.74
CA ALA A 319 -8.77 -52.84 -27.19
C ALA A 319 -7.63 -53.61 -26.50
N ARG A 320 -6.38 -53.49 -26.99
CA ARG A 320 -5.21 -54.14 -26.37
C ARG A 320 -4.71 -53.41 -25.12
N CYS A 321 -4.82 -52.09 -25.07
CA CYS A 321 -4.50 -51.29 -23.88
C CYS A 321 -5.49 -51.51 -22.74
N VAL A 322 -6.80 -51.56 -23.04
CA VAL A 322 -7.86 -51.85 -22.05
C VAL A 322 -7.75 -53.28 -21.52
N GLY A 323 -7.41 -54.25 -22.37
CA GLY A 323 -7.17 -55.63 -21.94
C GLY A 323 -5.98 -55.82 -21.00
N SER A 324 -4.96 -54.96 -21.10
CA SER A 324 -3.79 -55.01 -20.21
C SER A 324 -4.06 -54.35 -18.85
N LEU A 325 -4.84 -53.26 -18.83
CA LEU A 325 -5.28 -52.58 -17.61
C LEU A 325 -6.20 -53.43 -16.73
N LEU A 326 -7.02 -54.29 -17.33
CA LEU A 326 -7.93 -55.20 -16.61
C LEU A 326 -7.24 -56.41 -15.96
N SER A 327 -5.94 -56.65 -16.25
CA SER A 327 -5.17 -57.75 -15.65
C SER A 327 -4.53 -57.43 -14.29
N LEU A 328 -4.66 -56.20 -13.80
CA LEU A 328 -3.98 -55.70 -12.59
C LEU A 328 -4.88 -55.52 -11.35
N GLY A 329 -6.09 -56.07 -11.31
CA GLY A 329 -6.94 -55.97 -10.12
C GLY A 329 -8.03 -57.03 -10.03
N GLU A 330 -7.70 -58.19 -9.46
CA GLU A 330 -8.67 -59.18 -8.97
C GLU A 330 -9.35 -58.68 -7.69
N VAL A 331 -10.65 -58.36 -7.74
CA VAL A 331 -11.70 -58.85 -6.82
C VAL A 331 -13.05 -58.62 -7.52
N ALA A 332 -13.75 -59.71 -7.82
CA ALA A 332 -15.05 -59.71 -8.48
C ALA A 332 -16.20 -59.82 -7.47
N THR A 333 -17.30 -59.10 -7.72
CA THR A 333 -18.66 -59.63 -7.53
C THR A 333 -19.63 -59.06 -8.58
N SER A 334 -20.14 -59.98 -9.42
CA SER A 334 -21.30 -59.96 -10.34
C SER A 334 -21.39 -58.91 -11.47
N GLN A 335 -21.41 -59.44 -12.70
CA GLN A 335 -21.36 -58.75 -14.00
C GLN A 335 -22.69 -58.15 -14.47
N GLU A 336 -23.83 -58.41 -13.81
CA GLU A 336 -25.16 -57.92 -14.27
C GLU A 336 -25.69 -56.69 -13.53
N ASP A 337 -25.24 -56.41 -12.30
CA ASP A 337 -25.60 -55.17 -11.60
C ASP A 337 -24.71 -53.99 -12.00
N VAL A 338 -23.54 -54.25 -12.59
CA VAL A 338 -22.61 -53.20 -13.05
C VAL A 338 -23.15 -52.49 -14.29
N ASN A 339 -23.88 -53.18 -15.19
CA ASN A 339 -24.39 -52.55 -16.41
C ASN A 339 -25.62 -51.65 -16.18
N SER A 340 -26.45 -51.91 -15.16
CA SER A 340 -27.54 -50.99 -14.77
C SER A 340 -27.02 -49.82 -13.93
N ALA A 341 -26.06 -50.08 -13.02
CA ALA A 341 -25.47 -49.02 -12.20
C ALA A 341 -24.56 -48.08 -13.02
N VAL A 342 -23.95 -48.55 -14.11
CA VAL A 342 -23.12 -47.71 -14.99
C VAL A 342 -23.99 -46.83 -15.90
N VAL A 343 -25.14 -47.30 -16.39
CA VAL A 343 -26.03 -46.50 -17.24
C VAL A 343 -26.87 -45.49 -16.43
N ASP A 344 -27.35 -45.86 -15.24
CA ASP A 344 -28.07 -44.91 -14.37
C ASP A 344 -27.12 -43.92 -13.67
N ASN A 345 -25.87 -44.29 -13.40
CA ASN A 345 -24.85 -43.32 -13.00
C ASN A 345 -24.27 -42.55 -14.18
N LEU A 346 -24.38 -42.97 -15.43
CA LEU A 346 -23.96 -42.15 -16.58
C LEU A 346 -24.87 -40.92 -16.77
N HIS A 347 -26.16 -41.02 -16.41
CA HIS A 347 -27.05 -39.85 -16.37
C HIS A 347 -26.83 -38.94 -15.15
N SER A 348 -26.32 -39.48 -14.03
CA SER A 348 -25.95 -38.68 -12.85
C SER A 348 -24.50 -38.16 -12.87
N ILE A 349 -23.60 -38.78 -13.64
CA ILE A 349 -22.21 -38.33 -13.81
C ILE A 349 -22.13 -37.26 -14.91
N HIS A 350 -23.05 -37.25 -15.88
CA HIS A 350 -23.19 -36.10 -16.77
C HIS A 350 -23.70 -34.83 -16.08
N SER A 351 -24.33 -34.93 -14.90
CA SER A 351 -24.72 -33.76 -14.08
C SER A 351 -23.67 -33.38 -13.02
N ILE A 352 -22.83 -34.31 -12.55
CA ILE A 352 -21.80 -34.04 -11.53
C ILE A 352 -20.43 -33.66 -12.12
N ALA A 353 -20.05 -34.16 -13.31
CA ALA A 353 -18.79 -33.82 -13.97
C ALA A 353 -18.76 -32.43 -14.65
N ARG A 354 -19.82 -31.62 -14.46
CA ARG A 354 -19.87 -30.19 -14.82
C ARG A 354 -19.82 -29.24 -13.61
N MET A 355 -19.67 -29.74 -12.38
CA MET A 355 -19.62 -28.90 -11.18
C MET A 355 -18.22 -28.83 -10.53
N GLY A 356 -17.18 -29.23 -11.26
CA GLY A 356 -15.79 -29.29 -10.80
C GLY A 356 -14.80 -28.61 -11.75
N SER A 357 -15.21 -27.55 -12.44
CA SER A 357 -14.33 -26.59 -13.10
C SER A 357 -15.06 -25.24 -13.19
N ASN A 358 -14.35 -24.14 -12.99
CA ASN A 358 -14.85 -22.76 -12.89
C ASN A 358 -15.95 -22.39 -13.91
N ASP A 359 -17.22 -22.50 -13.51
CA ASP A 359 -18.35 -21.87 -14.21
C ASP A 359 -18.98 -20.79 -13.32
N GLN A 360 -18.24 -19.70 -13.09
CA GLN A 360 -18.86 -18.40 -12.82
C GLN A 360 -19.14 -17.73 -14.18
N SER A 361 -20.18 -18.19 -14.88
CA SER A 361 -20.72 -17.44 -16.03
C SER A 361 -22.01 -16.70 -15.66
N ASN A 362 -21.97 -15.37 -15.81
CA ASN A 362 -23.07 -14.41 -15.89
C ASN A 362 -24.09 -14.31 -14.73
N ARG A 363 -23.66 -13.76 -13.58
CA ARG A 363 -24.60 -13.13 -12.62
C ARG A 363 -24.86 -11.68 -13.02
N LEU A 364 -26.14 -11.28 -13.13
CA LEU A 364 -26.53 -9.90 -13.44
C LEU A 364 -26.15 -8.98 -12.29
N LEU A 365 -25.70 -7.77 -12.60
CA LEU A 365 -25.37 -6.75 -11.59
C LEU A 365 -26.50 -5.74 -11.50
N ALA A 366 -26.92 -5.42 -10.27
CA ALA A 366 -27.76 -4.29 -9.97
C ALA A 366 -26.90 -3.14 -9.44
N TYR A 367 -26.99 -2.00 -10.11
CA TYR A 367 -26.44 -0.72 -9.71
C TYR A 367 -27.59 0.14 -9.20
N ASN A 368 -27.70 0.33 -7.88
CA ASN A 368 -28.76 1.12 -7.28
C ASN A 368 -28.19 2.41 -6.71
N ILE A 369 -28.81 3.54 -7.04
CA ILE A 369 -28.45 4.87 -6.57
C ILE A 369 -29.59 5.38 -5.71
N TYR A 370 -29.30 5.63 -4.44
CA TYR A 370 -30.19 6.24 -3.48
C TYR A 370 -29.92 7.74 -3.46
N VAL A 371 -30.88 8.51 -3.96
CA VAL A 371 -30.70 9.93 -4.24
C VAL A 371 -31.38 10.76 -3.17
N TYR A 372 -30.65 11.71 -2.61
CA TYR A 372 -31.25 12.87 -1.96
C TYR A 372 -31.34 14.00 -2.97
N ARG A 373 -32.49 14.66 -3.02
CA ARG A 373 -32.63 15.89 -3.81
C ARG A 373 -31.76 16.99 -3.22
N LYS A 374 -31.36 17.94 -4.05
CA LYS A 374 -30.64 19.11 -3.53
C LYS A 374 -31.47 19.88 -2.48
N PRO A 375 -30.81 20.49 -1.48
CA PRO A 375 -31.51 21.26 -0.44
C PRO A 375 -32.38 22.41 -0.97
N ASP A 376 -32.03 22.99 -2.12
CA ASP A 376 -32.74 24.08 -2.79
C ASP A 376 -33.81 23.61 -3.81
N MET A 377 -34.03 22.30 -3.94
CA MET A 377 -35.01 21.71 -4.84
C MET A 377 -36.20 21.14 -4.07
N ASP A 378 -37.42 21.48 -4.46
CA ASP A 378 -38.63 20.88 -3.88
C ASP A 378 -38.90 19.46 -4.44
N GLU A 379 -39.75 18.70 -3.76
CA GLU A 379 -40.06 17.29 -4.08
C GLU A 379 -40.62 17.12 -5.50
N GLN A 380 -41.54 18.01 -5.89
CA GLN A 380 -42.22 17.92 -7.17
C GLN A 380 -41.27 18.25 -8.32
N SER A 381 -40.45 19.28 -8.15
CA SER A 381 -39.38 19.65 -9.09
C SER A 381 -38.35 18.53 -9.23
N HIS A 382 -37.94 17.88 -8.14
CA HIS A 382 -37.00 16.76 -8.16
C HIS A 382 -37.54 15.56 -8.95
N HIS A 383 -38.79 15.16 -8.68
CA HIS A 383 -39.42 14.05 -9.41
C HIS A 383 -39.59 14.39 -10.90
N HIS A 384 -40.02 15.61 -11.22
CA HIS A 384 -40.17 16.07 -12.60
C HIS A 384 -38.84 16.06 -13.36
N HIS A 385 -37.74 16.51 -12.72
CA HIS A 385 -36.41 16.51 -13.33
C HIS A 385 -35.89 15.10 -13.58
N LEU A 386 -36.09 14.18 -12.63
CA LEU A 386 -35.73 12.78 -12.79
C LEU A 386 -36.49 12.10 -13.93
N GLU A 387 -37.78 12.35 -14.04
CA GLU A 387 -38.65 11.72 -15.04
C GLU A 387 -38.41 12.27 -16.45
N HIS A 388 -38.27 13.60 -16.59
CA HIS A 388 -38.29 14.26 -17.90
C HIS A 388 -36.92 14.78 -18.38
N VAL A 389 -35.90 14.82 -17.52
CA VAL A 389 -34.55 15.30 -17.87
C VAL A 389 -33.52 14.19 -17.69
N ASN A 390 -33.37 13.65 -16.49
CA ASN A 390 -32.31 12.69 -16.21
C ASN A 390 -32.57 11.30 -16.84
N SER A 391 -33.77 10.75 -16.64
CA SER A 391 -34.13 9.42 -17.15
C SER A 391 -34.04 9.31 -18.67
N PRO A 392 -34.47 10.30 -19.48
CA PRO A 392 -34.28 10.27 -20.93
C PRO A 392 -32.81 10.24 -21.37
N ILE A 393 -31.92 10.97 -20.68
CA ILE A 393 -30.49 10.98 -20.98
C ILE A 393 -29.89 9.58 -20.71
N ILE A 394 -30.11 9.05 -19.50
CA ILE A 394 -29.48 7.78 -19.10
C ILE A 394 -30.09 6.56 -19.78
N THR A 395 -31.40 6.54 -20.02
CA THR A 395 -32.04 5.39 -20.69
C THR A 395 -31.61 5.25 -22.14
N SER A 396 -31.25 6.36 -22.81
CA SER A 396 -30.68 6.30 -24.17
C SER A 396 -29.31 5.61 -24.18
N LEU A 397 -28.46 5.93 -23.20
CA LEU A 397 -27.14 5.34 -23.00
C LEU A 397 -27.27 3.87 -22.57
N LEU A 398 -28.16 3.58 -21.64
CA LEU A 398 -28.38 2.23 -21.14
C LEU A 398 -28.89 1.26 -22.21
N LYS A 399 -29.78 1.72 -23.08
CA LYS A 399 -30.22 0.94 -24.25
C LYS A 399 -29.06 0.71 -25.22
N LYS A 400 -28.22 1.72 -25.45
CA LYS A 400 -27.07 1.63 -26.35
C LYS A 400 -26.04 0.60 -25.88
N TYR A 401 -25.81 0.48 -24.57
CA TYR A 401 -24.79 -0.41 -24.00
C TYR A 401 -25.32 -1.73 -23.44
N GLY A 402 -26.61 -2.04 -23.65
CA GLY A 402 -27.16 -3.35 -23.35
C GLY A 402 -27.56 -3.58 -21.89
N ALA A 403 -27.92 -2.52 -21.17
CA ALA A 403 -28.55 -2.67 -19.86
C ALA A 403 -29.89 -3.40 -19.98
N ILE A 404 -30.18 -4.22 -18.97
CA ILE A 404 -31.32 -5.14 -18.94
C ILE A 404 -32.55 -4.43 -18.37
N SER A 405 -32.36 -3.61 -17.34
CA SER A 405 -33.46 -2.88 -16.72
C SER A 405 -33.00 -1.53 -16.18
N TYR A 406 -33.92 -0.57 -16.22
CA TYR A 406 -33.79 0.73 -15.57
C TYR A 406 -35.13 1.04 -14.92
N SER A 407 -35.11 1.37 -13.63
CA SER A 407 -36.29 1.82 -12.92
C SER A 407 -35.93 2.98 -12.00
N VAL A 408 -36.91 3.85 -11.77
CA VAL A 408 -36.82 4.91 -10.78
C VAL A 408 -37.99 4.73 -9.83
N THR A 409 -37.69 4.66 -8.54
CA THR A 409 -38.68 4.73 -7.48
C THR A 409 -38.70 6.16 -6.95
N HIS A 410 -39.82 6.84 -7.09
CA HIS A 410 -40.03 8.19 -6.56
C HIS A 410 -40.62 8.05 -5.16
N ASN A 411 -39.86 8.44 -4.14
CA ASN A 411 -40.29 8.30 -2.75
C ASN A 411 -41.00 9.58 -2.31
N ASP A 412 -42.30 9.67 -2.59
CA ASP A 412 -43.09 10.84 -2.24
C ASP A 412 -43.56 10.86 -0.77
N SER A 413 -43.82 12.07 -0.27
CA SER A 413 -44.26 12.29 1.11
C SER A 413 -45.58 11.58 1.44
N THR A 414 -46.47 11.37 0.47
CA THR A 414 -47.76 10.69 0.67
C THR A 414 -47.58 9.19 0.88
N SER A 415 -46.72 8.55 0.07
CA SER A 415 -46.37 7.14 0.17
C SER A 415 -45.60 6.84 1.46
N LYS A 416 -44.67 7.72 1.86
CA LYS A 416 -43.97 7.65 3.16
C LYS A 416 -44.96 7.75 4.33
N ALA A 417 -45.93 8.65 4.26
CA ALA A 417 -46.98 8.76 5.29
C ALA A 417 -47.89 7.53 5.34
N ALA A 418 -48.17 6.91 4.19
CA ALA A 418 -48.97 5.68 4.12
C ALA A 418 -48.28 4.48 4.81
N PHE A 419 -46.95 4.41 4.81
CA PHE A 419 -46.19 3.38 5.53
C PHE A 419 -46.47 3.42 7.04
N LYS A 420 -46.47 4.59 7.66
CA LYS A 420 -46.78 4.77 9.10
C LYS A 420 -48.22 4.37 9.44
N ARG A 421 -49.15 4.47 8.48
CA ARG A 421 -50.52 3.98 8.65
C ARG A 421 -50.60 2.45 8.60
N LEU A 422 -49.83 1.81 7.72
CA LEU A 422 -49.83 0.35 7.55
C LEU A 422 -49.03 -0.37 8.66
N PHE A 423 -47.98 0.27 9.17
CA PHE A 423 -47.09 -0.25 10.21
C PHE A 423 -46.88 0.81 11.30
N PRO A 424 -47.90 1.08 12.13
CA PRO A 424 -47.86 2.17 13.12
C PRO A 424 -46.80 2.00 14.21
N ASP A 425 -46.42 0.75 14.50
CA ASP A 425 -45.43 0.41 15.52
C ASP A 425 -44.00 0.23 14.97
N ALA A 426 -43.80 0.44 13.66
CA ALA A 426 -42.47 0.33 13.05
C ALA A 426 -41.57 1.50 13.49
N PRO A 427 -40.30 1.26 13.86
CA PRO A 427 -39.36 2.31 14.21
C PRO A 427 -39.20 3.32 13.07
N GLU A 428 -39.15 4.62 13.38
CA GLU A 428 -39.04 5.68 12.34
C GLU A 428 -37.79 5.50 11.46
N ALA A 429 -36.71 4.93 12.00
CA ALA A 429 -35.48 4.62 11.28
C ALA A 429 -35.61 3.48 10.25
N MET A 430 -36.71 2.72 10.25
CA MET A 430 -36.95 1.66 9.27
C MET A 430 -37.28 2.23 7.87
N LEU A 431 -37.83 3.44 7.82
CA LEU A 431 -38.14 4.10 6.56
C LEU A 431 -36.97 5.03 6.17
N LEU A 432 -36.20 4.62 5.18
CA LEU A 432 -35.10 5.44 4.65
C LEU A 432 -35.66 6.71 4.00
N ASP A 433 -35.03 7.85 4.26
CA ASP A 433 -35.55 9.18 3.91
C ASP A 433 -35.11 9.67 2.52
N TYR A 434 -34.45 8.84 1.71
CA TYR A 434 -34.09 9.18 0.32
C TYR A 434 -35.30 9.64 -0.51
N ASP A 435 -35.08 10.62 -1.39
CA ASP A 435 -36.12 11.20 -2.25
C ASP A 435 -36.43 10.32 -3.46
N SER A 436 -35.44 9.58 -3.97
CA SER A 436 -35.66 8.61 -5.03
C SER A 436 -34.60 7.49 -5.03
N VAL A 437 -34.93 6.38 -5.69
CA VAL A 437 -33.98 5.27 -5.92
C VAL A 437 -33.96 4.95 -7.41
N ILE A 438 -32.79 5.07 -8.02
CA ILE A 438 -32.56 4.67 -9.41
C ILE A 438 -31.95 3.28 -9.38
N SER A 439 -32.55 2.31 -10.07
CA SER A 439 -32.05 0.93 -10.15
C SER A 439 -31.75 0.58 -11.60
N MET A 440 -30.55 0.06 -11.82
CA MET A 440 -30.05 -0.29 -13.15
C MET A 440 -29.54 -1.71 -13.11
N ILE A 441 -30.14 -2.61 -13.86
CA ILE A 441 -29.66 -3.99 -13.98
C ILE A 441 -28.90 -4.12 -15.28
N VAL A 442 -27.66 -4.56 -15.18
CA VAL A 442 -26.73 -4.71 -16.30
C VAL A 442 -26.19 -6.13 -16.37
N PRO A 443 -25.82 -6.63 -17.56
CA PRO A 443 -25.32 -8.00 -17.71
C PRO A 443 -24.02 -8.25 -16.96
N ASN A 444 -23.15 -7.24 -16.89
CA ASN A 444 -21.86 -7.27 -16.22
C ASN A 444 -21.34 -5.82 -16.04
N ILE A 445 -20.19 -5.68 -15.37
CA ILE A 445 -19.63 -4.36 -15.05
C ILE A 445 -19.18 -3.61 -16.31
N GLU A 446 -18.77 -4.35 -17.36
CA GLU A 446 -18.32 -3.79 -18.64
C GLU A 446 -19.41 -2.95 -19.33
N CYS A 447 -20.70 -3.26 -19.11
CA CYS A 447 -21.80 -2.44 -19.59
C CYS A 447 -21.76 -1.02 -19.00
N ILE A 448 -21.39 -0.89 -17.72
CA ILE A 448 -21.25 0.41 -17.04
C ILE A 448 -19.96 1.09 -17.45
N GLU A 449 -18.85 0.35 -17.58
CA GLU A 449 -17.56 0.89 -18.04
C GLU A 449 -17.70 1.52 -19.44
N LYS A 450 -18.26 0.79 -20.41
CA LYS A 450 -18.51 1.29 -21.77
C LYS A 450 -19.48 2.46 -21.81
N MET A 451 -20.47 2.48 -20.90
CA MET A 451 -21.38 3.61 -20.78
C MET A 451 -20.67 4.85 -20.23
N ARG A 452 -19.76 4.70 -19.27
CA ARG A 452 -18.97 5.80 -18.69
C ARG A 452 -18.01 6.43 -19.71
N GLU A 453 -17.58 5.66 -20.68
CA GLU A 453 -16.74 6.11 -21.80
C GLU A 453 -17.53 6.89 -22.86
N ASP A 454 -18.88 6.84 -22.85
CA ASP A 454 -19.69 7.59 -23.81
C ASP A 454 -19.56 9.10 -23.56
N PRO A 455 -19.22 9.93 -24.57
CA PRO A 455 -19.15 11.37 -24.43
C PRO A 455 -20.43 11.99 -23.85
N ASP A 456 -21.61 11.45 -24.20
CA ASP A 456 -22.88 11.93 -23.67
C ASP A 456 -23.07 11.56 -22.19
N PHE A 457 -22.43 10.49 -21.70
CA PHE A 457 -22.41 10.18 -20.27
C PHE A 457 -21.61 11.23 -19.49
N MET A 458 -20.39 11.55 -19.94
CA MET A 458 -19.53 12.50 -19.22
C MET A 458 -19.93 13.96 -19.42
N GLN A 459 -20.48 14.34 -20.57
CA GLN A 459 -20.81 15.72 -20.90
C GLN A 459 -22.26 16.09 -20.61
N LYS A 460 -23.18 15.12 -20.60
CA LYS A 460 -24.62 15.38 -20.37
C LYS A 460 -25.11 14.73 -19.09
N PHE A 461 -24.84 13.44 -18.86
CA PHE A 461 -25.36 12.74 -17.69
C PHE A 461 -24.69 13.14 -16.37
N ILE A 462 -23.36 13.15 -16.29
CA ILE A 462 -22.64 13.50 -15.05
C ILE A 462 -22.94 14.94 -14.60
N PRO A 463 -22.86 15.98 -15.46
CA PRO A 463 -23.22 17.33 -15.07
C PRO A 463 -24.69 17.47 -14.64
N ASP A 464 -25.61 16.75 -15.31
CA ASP A 464 -27.02 16.73 -14.93
C ASP A 464 -27.26 16.06 -13.58
N HIS A 465 -26.50 15.01 -13.24
CA HIS A 465 -26.58 14.35 -11.94
C HIS A 465 -26.27 15.32 -10.79
N PHE A 466 -25.31 16.23 -10.98
CA PHE A 466 -25.03 17.32 -10.04
C PHE A 466 -26.09 18.42 -10.02
N ASN A 467 -27.09 18.42 -10.91
CA ASN A 467 -28.14 19.46 -10.93
C ASN A 467 -29.29 19.14 -9.98
N PHE A 468 -29.70 17.86 -9.87
CA PHE A 468 -30.87 17.47 -9.08
C PHE A 468 -30.52 16.65 -7.81
N ALA A 469 -29.34 16.03 -7.75
CA ALA A 469 -28.91 15.20 -6.63
C ALA A 469 -27.91 15.93 -5.71
N ASP A 470 -28.11 15.80 -4.40
CA ASP A 470 -27.09 16.13 -3.41
C ASP A 470 -26.05 15.00 -3.36
N MET A 471 -24.92 15.21 -4.02
CA MET A 471 -23.85 14.21 -4.15
C MET A 471 -23.08 13.98 -2.84
N SER A 472 -23.20 14.87 -1.86
CA SER A 472 -22.59 14.64 -0.54
C SER A 472 -23.38 13.61 0.29
N ARG A 473 -24.68 13.49 0.02
CA ARG A 473 -25.61 12.64 0.78
C ARG A 473 -26.08 11.40 0.01
N SER A 474 -26.19 11.49 -1.31
CA SER A 474 -26.62 10.37 -2.16
C SER A 474 -25.61 9.22 -2.12
N ARG A 475 -26.09 7.98 -2.23
CA ARG A 475 -25.27 6.75 -2.10
C ARG A 475 -25.53 5.82 -3.27
N CYS A 476 -24.55 4.99 -3.59
CA CYS A 476 -24.75 3.89 -4.52
C CYS A 476 -24.41 2.55 -3.86
N ILE A 477 -25.09 1.50 -4.30
CA ILE A 477 -24.72 0.12 -4.02
C ILE A 477 -24.60 -0.64 -5.34
N VAL A 478 -23.61 -1.52 -5.42
CA VAL A 478 -23.39 -2.39 -6.57
C VAL A 478 -23.28 -3.81 -6.06
N GLY A 479 -24.10 -4.70 -6.60
CA GLY A 479 -24.14 -6.09 -6.19
C GLY A 479 -24.76 -6.97 -7.27
N TRP A 480 -24.60 -8.28 -7.15
CA TRP A 480 -25.31 -9.22 -8.02
C TRP A 480 -26.76 -9.32 -7.58
N VAL A 481 -27.67 -9.49 -8.54
CA VAL A 481 -29.11 -9.58 -8.28
C VAL A 481 -29.66 -10.89 -8.82
N GLU A 482 -30.49 -11.54 -8.02
CA GLU A 482 -31.32 -12.67 -8.43
C GLU A 482 -32.73 -12.18 -8.71
N ASN A 483 -33.12 -12.17 -9.98
CA ASN A 483 -34.45 -11.75 -10.39
C ASN A 483 -35.40 -12.94 -10.43
N TYR A 484 -36.38 -12.95 -9.54
CA TYR A 484 -37.51 -13.89 -9.60
C TYR A 484 -38.66 -13.24 -10.38
N ASN A 485 -38.78 -13.59 -11.67
CA ASN A 485 -39.84 -13.08 -12.53
C ASN A 485 -41.18 -13.78 -12.24
N PHE A 486 -42.13 -13.06 -11.63
CA PHE A 486 -43.49 -13.54 -11.40
C PHE A 486 -44.47 -13.15 -12.53
N GLN A 487 -43.96 -12.63 -13.66
CA GLN A 487 -44.81 -12.20 -14.78
C GLN A 487 -45.05 -13.32 -15.81
N LYS A 488 -46.32 -13.66 -15.98
CA LYS A 488 -46.82 -14.39 -17.15
C LYS A 488 -46.68 -13.51 -18.41
N GLY A 489 -45.85 -13.95 -19.35
CA GLY A 489 -45.94 -13.62 -20.77
C GLY A 489 -44.96 -12.56 -21.32
N ILE A 490 -44.08 -13.04 -22.22
CA ILE A 490 -43.43 -12.40 -23.39
C ILE A 490 -41.90 -12.67 -23.40
N PRO A 491 -41.29 -13.11 -24.53
CA PRO A 491 -40.01 -13.82 -24.53
C PRO A 491 -38.77 -12.94 -24.83
N ALA A 492 -37.63 -13.33 -24.25
CA ALA A 492 -36.31 -12.74 -24.47
C ALA A 492 -35.55 -13.41 -25.63
N LEU A 493 -34.87 -12.60 -26.47
CA LEU A 493 -34.00 -13.03 -27.56
C LEU A 493 -32.55 -13.13 -27.09
N CYS A 494 -31.96 -14.30 -27.36
CA CYS A 494 -30.60 -14.75 -27.06
C CYS A 494 -29.59 -14.29 -28.13
N PHE A 495 -28.33 -13.98 -27.77
CA PHE A 495 -27.19 -14.06 -28.69
C PHE A 495 -25.88 -14.51 -28.01
N GLN A 496 -25.12 -15.31 -28.77
CA GLN A 496 -24.03 -16.21 -28.38
C GLN A 496 -22.63 -15.57 -28.26
N ARG A 497 -21.79 -16.23 -27.44
CA ARG A 497 -20.32 -16.05 -27.27
C ARG A 497 -19.50 -16.41 -28.53
N ARG A 498 -18.31 -15.80 -28.64
CA ARG A 498 -17.08 -16.41 -29.22
C ARG A 498 -15.89 -16.16 -28.28
N SER A 499 -14.95 -17.10 -28.29
CA SER A 499 -13.85 -17.33 -27.32
C SER A 499 -12.47 -17.34 -27.98
N ALA A 500 -11.41 -16.96 -27.23
CA ALA A 500 -10.00 -17.46 -27.20
C ALA A 500 -8.98 -16.32 -26.87
N PRO A 501 -7.69 -16.58 -26.55
CA PRO A 501 -7.11 -17.48 -25.52
C PRO A 501 -5.95 -16.84 -24.68
N ASN A 502 -5.61 -17.44 -23.53
CA ASN A 502 -4.54 -17.03 -22.59
C ASN A 502 -3.14 -16.80 -23.20
N GLN A 503 -2.43 -15.75 -22.73
CA GLN A 503 -0.96 -15.72 -22.67
C GLN A 503 -0.44 -15.05 -21.38
N THR A 504 0.44 -15.77 -20.69
CA THR A 504 1.09 -15.44 -19.41
C THR A 504 2.36 -14.62 -19.66
N THR A 505 2.42 -13.39 -19.16
CA THR A 505 3.69 -12.65 -18.93
C THR A 505 3.54 -11.77 -17.68
N MET A 506 4.53 -11.82 -16.78
CA MET A 506 4.55 -10.98 -15.58
C MET A 506 4.94 -9.54 -15.95
N PRO A 507 4.13 -8.50 -15.63
CA PRO A 507 4.54 -7.11 -15.81
C PRO A 507 5.30 -6.60 -14.58
N THR A 508 6.36 -5.84 -14.87
CA THR A 508 7.33 -5.18 -13.99
C THR A 508 6.72 -4.21 -12.96
N LEU A 509 7.31 -4.18 -11.77
CA LEU A 509 6.65 -3.85 -10.49
C LEU A 509 6.40 -2.37 -10.16
N GLU A 510 6.79 -1.37 -10.97
CA GLU A 510 6.39 0.04 -10.68
C GLU A 510 5.05 0.47 -11.31
N LEU A 511 4.42 -0.36 -12.16
CA LEU A 511 3.15 0.01 -12.83
C LEU A 511 1.90 -0.45 -12.06
N ASN A 512 2.04 -1.06 -10.88
CA ASN A 512 0.92 -1.55 -10.07
C ASN A 512 0.12 -0.45 -9.36
N TYR A 513 0.51 0.82 -9.49
CA TYR A 513 -0.24 1.96 -8.93
C TYR A 513 -0.80 2.92 -9.99
N ALA A 514 -0.69 2.59 -11.28
CA ALA A 514 -1.27 3.36 -12.38
C ALA A 514 -2.39 2.57 -13.08
N THR A 515 -3.63 3.10 -13.13
CA THR A 515 -4.72 2.60 -13.97
C THR A 515 -4.37 2.75 -15.45
N LYS A 516 -5.07 2.04 -16.35
CA LYS A 516 -4.94 2.24 -17.80
C LYS A 516 -5.11 3.71 -18.25
N ASP A 517 -5.82 4.53 -17.46
CA ASP A 517 -5.97 5.96 -17.71
C ASP A 517 -4.78 6.80 -17.21
N GLU A 518 -4.16 6.42 -16.10
CA GLU A 518 -2.91 7.01 -15.58
C GLU A 518 -1.72 6.67 -16.49
N LEU A 519 -1.81 5.51 -17.13
CA LEU A 519 -0.93 5.04 -18.18
C LEU A 519 -1.10 5.88 -19.48
N ALA A 520 -2.34 6.22 -19.87
CA ALA A 520 -2.58 7.13 -20.99
C ALA A 520 -2.12 8.58 -20.72
N PHE A 521 -2.01 9.00 -19.46
CA PHE A 521 -1.56 10.34 -19.06
C PHE A 521 -0.04 10.53 -19.18
N LEU A 522 0.76 9.46 -19.15
CA LEU A 522 2.22 9.49 -19.30
C LEU A 522 2.69 9.37 -20.77
N ASP A 523 1.76 9.34 -21.74
CA ASP A 523 2.09 9.36 -23.16
C ASP A 523 2.47 10.79 -23.56
N THR A 524 3.78 11.03 -23.58
CA THR A 524 4.34 12.35 -23.82
C THR A 524 4.24 12.70 -25.32
N ASP A 525 3.44 13.71 -25.63
CA ASP A 525 3.29 14.41 -26.93
C ASP A 525 2.53 13.73 -28.07
N ILE A 526 1.94 12.55 -27.89
CA ILE A 526 1.03 12.01 -28.90
C ILE A 526 -0.26 11.62 -28.20
N GLN A 527 -1.35 12.35 -28.44
CA GLN A 527 -2.66 11.76 -28.24
C GLN A 527 -2.69 10.48 -29.10
N ARG A 528 -2.44 9.30 -28.54
CA ARG A 528 -2.59 8.02 -29.23
C ARG A 528 -3.94 7.47 -28.81
N LYS A 529 -4.85 7.29 -29.77
CA LYS A 529 -6.02 6.44 -29.55
C LYS A 529 -5.51 5.01 -29.43
N LEU A 530 -5.47 4.54 -28.19
CA LEU A 530 -5.28 3.12 -27.89
C LEU A 530 -6.48 2.36 -28.49
N THR A 531 -6.24 1.49 -29.45
CA THR A 531 -7.28 0.60 -29.99
C THR A 531 -6.93 -0.81 -29.57
N VAL A 532 -7.62 -1.31 -28.54
CA VAL A 532 -7.41 -2.68 -28.05
C VAL A 532 -8.31 -3.62 -28.83
N SER A 533 -7.71 -4.60 -29.49
CA SER A 533 -8.38 -5.61 -30.31
C SER A 533 -7.92 -6.99 -29.83
N GLY A 534 -8.70 -7.63 -28.95
CA GLY A 534 -8.31 -8.90 -28.33
C GLY A 534 -7.11 -8.74 -27.38
N ASP A 535 -6.15 -9.67 -27.44
CA ASP A 535 -4.89 -9.61 -26.65
C ASP A 535 -3.81 -8.71 -27.27
N THR A 536 -4.16 -7.97 -28.33
CA THR A 536 -3.26 -7.07 -29.04
C THR A 536 -3.64 -5.60 -28.84
N VAL A 537 -2.66 -4.79 -28.44
CA VAL A 537 -2.78 -3.33 -28.33
C VAL A 537 -2.26 -2.71 -29.63
N GLU A 538 -3.15 -2.11 -30.44
CA GLU A 538 -2.76 -1.31 -31.60
C GLU A 538 -2.83 0.19 -31.26
N TYR A 539 -1.77 0.93 -31.61
CA TYR A 539 -1.67 2.37 -31.38
C TYR A 539 -1.99 3.13 -32.68
N LYS A 540 -2.97 4.05 -32.64
CA LYS A 540 -3.19 5.03 -33.72
C LYS A 540 -3.04 6.46 -33.21
N ALA A 541 -2.10 7.21 -33.80
CA ALA A 541 -1.84 8.62 -33.47
C ALA A 541 -3.04 9.51 -33.83
N THR A 542 -3.42 10.45 -32.97
CA THR A 542 -4.54 11.40 -33.18
C THR A 542 -4.11 12.87 -33.27
N ALA A 543 -2.81 13.16 -33.23
CA ALA A 543 -2.26 14.42 -33.70
C ALA A 543 -0.86 14.19 -34.30
N GLU A 544 -0.63 14.67 -35.52
CA GLU A 544 0.70 14.71 -36.11
C GLU A 544 1.47 15.85 -35.43
N VAL A 545 2.36 15.52 -34.48
CA VAL A 545 3.65 16.20 -34.52
C VAL A 545 4.15 15.95 -35.93
N ASP A 546 4.48 17.00 -36.67
CA ASP A 546 5.09 16.88 -37.98
C ASP A 546 6.46 16.23 -37.79
N LYS A 547 6.45 14.89 -37.66
CA LYS A 547 7.60 14.06 -37.35
C LYS A 547 8.66 14.23 -38.42
N GLU A 548 8.23 14.52 -39.65
CA GLU A 548 9.12 14.86 -40.75
C GLU A 548 9.81 16.20 -40.48
N LYS A 549 9.08 17.26 -40.14
CA LYS A 549 9.68 18.57 -39.81
C LYS A 549 10.58 18.53 -38.57
N GLU A 550 10.19 17.85 -37.50
CA GLU A 550 11.03 17.71 -36.31
C GLU A 550 12.26 16.82 -36.58
N ALA A 551 12.10 15.73 -37.34
CA ALA A 551 13.23 14.91 -37.79
C ALA A 551 14.16 15.69 -38.72
N GLU A 552 13.64 16.55 -39.61
CA GLU A 552 14.44 17.45 -40.45
C GLU A 552 15.19 18.49 -39.62
N GLU A 553 14.57 19.07 -38.59
CA GLU A 553 15.24 19.98 -37.66
C GLU A 553 16.33 19.27 -36.85
N ARG A 554 16.07 18.04 -36.39
CA ARG A 554 17.05 17.23 -35.65
C ARG A 554 18.19 16.72 -36.53
N ALA A 555 17.91 16.32 -37.78
CA ALA A 555 18.94 15.91 -38.75
C ALA A 555 19.92 17.04 -39.09
N LYS A 556 19.49 18.31 -38.97
CA LYS A 556 20.39 19.47 -39.12
C LYS A 556 21.39 19.60 -37.95
N LEU A 557 21.08 19.00 -36.79
CA LEU A 557 21.94 19.05 -35.60
C LEU A 557 23.05 17.99 -35.62
N ASP A 558 22.85 16.86 -36.31
CA ASP A 558 23.87 15.80 -36.46
C ASP A 558 25.18 16.32 -37.08
N ALA A 559 25.13 17.44 -37.82
CA ALA A 559 26.29 18.09 -38.41
C ALA A 559 27.04 19.04 -37.43
N ILE A 560 26.51 19.27 -36.23
CA ILE A 560 27.04 20.24 -35.27
C ILE A 560 27.98 19.55 -34.28
N ASP A 561 29.27 19.83 -34.43
CA ASP A 561 30.29 19.35 -33.50
C ASP A 561 30.23 20.12 -32.17
N ASN A 562 29.76 19.43 -31.13
CA ASN A 562 29.76 19.93 -29.75
C ASN A 562 30.79 19.21 -28.86
N HIS A 563 31.77 18.53 -29.44
CA HIS A 563 32.76 17.76 -28.68
C HIS A 563 33.81 18.62 -27.96
N ASN A 564 34.00 19.88 -28.36
CA ASN A 564 35.22 20.65 -28.06
C ASN A 564 35.15 21.60 -26.85
N VAL A 565 34.05 21.66 -26.09
CA VAL A 565 33.98 22.54 -24.91
C VAL A 565 34.67 21.88 -23.72
N SER A 566 35.69 22.53 -23.15
CA SER A 566 36.49 21.98 -22.05
C SER A 566 35.83 22.08 -20.69
N ALA A 567 35.04 23.14 -20.47
CA ALA A 567 34.26 23.36 -19.25
C ALA A 567 33.18 24.44 -19.49
N TYR A 568 32.16 24.43 -18.63
CA TYR A 568 31.15 25.48 -18.55
C TYR A 568 31.17 26.15 -17.17
N THR A 569 31.03 27.46 -17.14
CA THR A 569 30.69 28.20 -15.91
C THR A 569 29.20 28.52 -15.94
N VAL A 570 28.43 27.87 -15.07
CA VAL A 570 26.96 27.96 -15.06
C VAL A 570 26.43 28.06 -13.64
N THR A 571 25.17 28.47 -13.51
CA THR A 571 24.47 28.47 -12.22
C THR A 571 23.72 27.15 -12.03
N LEU A 572 24.01 26.44 -10.95
CA LEU A 572 23.24 25.29 -10.49
C LEU A 572 22.33 25.68 -9.31
N ASN A 573 21.14 25.08 -9.27
CA ASN A 573 20.13 25.31 -8.25
C ASN A 573 20.30 24.33 -7.08
N TYR A 574 20.89 24.80 -5.97
CA TYR A 574 21.02 24.02 -4.73
C TYR A 574 19.80 24.16 -3.83
N ARG A 575 19.75 23.33 -2.78
CA ARG A 575 18.72 23.43 -1.73
C ARG A 575 18.74 24.81 -1.09
N LEU A 576 17.58 25.46 -1.05
CA LEU A 576 17.37 26.60 -0.16
C LEU A 576 16.92 26.10 1.20
N ASP A 577 17.57 26.56 2.27
CA ASP A 577 17.17 26.22 3.64
C ASP A 577 15.73 26.67 3.92
N PRO A 578 14.85 25.80 4.46
CA PRO A 578 13.49 26.17 4.83
C PRO A 578 13.39 27.39 5.74
N ARG A 579 14.37 27.60 6.63
CA ARG A 579 14.47 28.80 7.49
C ARG A 579 14.70 30.08 6.70
N LYS A 580 15.13 29.98 5.44
CA LYS A 580 15.33 31.07 4.47
C LYS A 580 14.23 31.09 3.40
N GLY A 581 13.14 30.34 3.60
CA GLY A 581 12.00 30.28 2.69
C GLY A 581 12.12 29.23 1.57
N GLY A 582 12.94 28.20 1.75
CA GLY A 582 12.89 26.98 0.95
C GLY A 582 11.74 26.05 1.35
N ASP A 583 11.44 25.07 0.52
CA ASP A 583 10.36 24.10 0.78
C ASP A 583 10.88 22.87 1.53
N GLU A 584 10.10 22.39 2.50
CA GLU A 584 10.36 21.12 3.21
C GLU A 584 9.86 19.90 2.44
N MET A 585 8.98 20.11 1.46
CA MET A 585 8.36 19.07 0.66
C MET A 585 8.34 19.47 -0.82
N ILE A 586 8.48 18.47 -1.69
CA ILE A 586 8.50 18.63 -3.15
C ILE A 586 7.28 17.93 -3.71
N TRP A 587 6.48 18.64 -4.51
CA TRP A 587 5.33 18.06 -5.20
C TRP A 587 5.66 17.73 -6.65
N GLY A 588 6.21 16.54 -6.90
CA GLY A 588 6.64 16.09 -8.22
C GLY A 588 5.56 16.22 -9.29
N GLY A 589 5.91 16.77 -10.46
CA GLY A 589 5.01 16.88 -11.61
C GLY A 589 3.98 18.02 -11.51
N THR A 590 4.15 18.95 -10.58
CA THR A 590 3.23 20.10 -10.39
C THR A 590 3.87 21.44 -10.74
N PHE A 591 3.04 22.45 -10.93
CA PHE A 591 3.50 23.84 -11.00
C PHE A 591 4.18 24.29 -9.70
N ALA A 592 3.83 23.73 -8.54
CA ALA A 592 4.54 23.97 -7.28
C ALA A 592 6.02 23.60 -7.41
N GLN A 593 6.35 22.43 -7.99
CA GLN A 593 7.74 22.03 -8.22
C GLN A 593 8.48 23.00 -9.13
N MET A 594 7.84 23.48 -10.20
CA MET A 594 8.45 24.42 -11.15
C MET A 594 8.76 25.77 -10.51
N ARG A 595 7.93 26.22 -9.57
CA ARG A 595 8.07 27.52 -8.88
C ARG A 595 8.90 27.45 -7.59
N ARG A 596 9.46 26.28 -7.26
CA ARG A 596 10.28 26.12 -6.05
C ARG A 596 11.43 27.10 -6.04
N LYS A 597 11.76 27.55 -4.83
CA LYS A 597 12.91 28.42 -4.60
C LYS A 597 14.15 27.59 -4.32
N TYR A 598 15.26 28.02 -4.91
CA TYR A 598 16.57 27.38 -4.79
C TYR A 598 17.61 28.40 -4.32
N ASP A 599 18.77 27.90 -3.89
CA ASP A 599 19.97 28.72 -3.66
C ASP A 599 20.88 28.59 -4.90
N PRO A 600 20.80 29.51 -5.88
CA PRO A 600 21.58 29.44 -7.11
C PRO A 600 23.06 29.70 -6.83
N ARG A 601 23.94 28.81 -7.29
CA ARG A 601 25.40 28.94 -7.15
C ARG A 601 26.09 28.77 -8.48
N GLU A 602 26.98 29.71 -8.78
CA GLU A 602 27.89 29.59 -9.91
C GLU A 602 28.92 28.49 -9.63
N VAL A 603 29.07 27.57 -10.58
CA VAL A 603 30.00 26.45 -10.51
C VAL A 603 30.69 26.26 -11.85
N VAL A 604 31.84 25.60 -11.83
CA VAL A 604 32.54 25.15 -13.04
C VAL A 604 32.29 23.66 -13.24
N ILE A 605 31.74 23.30 -14.39
CA ILE A 605 31.46 21.92 -14.79
C ILE A 605 32.47 21.52 -15.85
N GLN A 606 33.36 20.59 -15.53
CA GLN A 606 34.46 20.15 -16.41
C GLN A 606 34.00 19.06 -17.38
N ASN A 607 34.56 19.06 -18.59
CA ASN A 607 34.30 18.01 -19.55
C ASN A 607 35.15 16.77 -19.24
N ALA A 608 34.49 15.61 -19.14
CA ALA A 608 35.08 14.30 -18.89
C ALA A 608 35.60 13.61 -20.17
N ARG A 609 35.37 14.18 -21.37
CA ARG A 609 35.80 13.60 -22.64
C ARG A 609 37.32 13.36 -22.66
N GLY A 610 37.72 12.14 -22.98
CA GLY A 610 39.12 11.69 -22.98
C GLY A 610 39.67 11.32 -21.60
N LYS A 611 38.86 11.41 -20.54
CA LYS A 611 39.20 11.05 -19.15
C LYS A 611 38.22 10.03 -18.58
N GLU A 612 37.42 9.37 -19.41
CA GLU A 612 36.33 8.49 -18.97
C GLU A 612 36.83 7.39 -18.01
N SER A 613 38.04 6.87 -18.22
CA SER A 613 38.67 5.86 -17.36
C SER A 613 39.03 6.33 -15.95
N GLU A 614 38.99 7.63 -15.67
CA GLU A 614 39.23 8.18 -14.33
C GLU A 614 38.01 8.05 -13.39
N PHE A 615 36.83 7.79 -13.97
CA PHE A 615 35.53 7.75 -13.31
C PHE A 615 35.03 6.31 -13.16
N SER A 616 34.55 5.97 -11.97
CA SER A 616 33.92 4.68 -11.71
C SER A 616 32.85 4.80 -10.64
N LEU A 617 31.89 3.87 -10.66
CA LEU A 617 30.79 3.82 -9.69
C LEU A 617 31.27 3.80 -8.23
N ASP A 618 32.37 3.12 -7.93
CA ASP A 618 32.89 3.00 -6.56
C ASP A 618 33.80 4.17 -6.15
N LYS A 619 34.37 4.91 -7.10
CA LYS A 619 35.28 6.03 -6.82
C LYS A 619 34.56 7.38 -6.84
N THR A 620 33.90 7.70 -7.94
CA THR A 620 33.28 9.01 -8.19
C THR A 620 31.76 8.97 -8.04
N GLY A 621 31.18 7.77 -8.00
CA GLY A 621 29.74 7.55 -7.93
C GLY A 621 29.06 7.45 -9.30
N PHE A 622 29.78 7.79 -10.38
CA PHE A 622 29.31 7.68 -11.74
C PHE A 622 30.39 7.16 -12.69
N GLN A 623 29.95 6.61 -13.82
CA GLN A 623 30.80 5.98 -14.84
C GLN A 623 30.21 6.20 -16.23
N PHE A 624 31.08 6.33 -17.24
CA PHE A 624 30.67 6.46 -18.64
C PHE A 624 30.95 5.16 -19.37
N GLU A 625 29.99 4.68 -20.13
CA GLU A 625 30.12 3.43 -20.87
C GLU A 625 29.61 3.57 -22.31
N HIS A 626 30.19 2.78 -23.20
CA HIS A 626 29.67 2.59 -24.54
C HIS A 626 28.82 1.33 -24.57
N PHE A 627 27.52 1.51 -24.65
CA PHE A 627 26.52 0.44 -24.58
C PHE A 627 25.49 0.62 -25.70
N PRO A 628 25.77 0.14 -26.91
CA PRO A 628 24.79 0.13 -28.00
C PRO A 628 23.58 -0.74 -27.64
N THR A 629 22.38 -0.31 -28.06
CA THR A 629 21.13 -1.07 -27.88
C THR A 629 20.55 -1.48 -29.22
N SER A 630 19.90 -2.66 -29.27
CA SER A 630 19.15 -3.08 -30.47
C SER A 630 17.84 -2.32 -30.64
N TYR A 631 17.28 -1.76 -29.57
CA TYR A 631 16.04 -0.99 -29.59
C TYR A 631 16.28 0.39 -30.23
N LYS A 632 15.73 0.60 -31.44
CA LYS A 632 16.05 1.77 -32.28
C LYS A 632 15.07 2.93 -32.14
N ASP A 633 13.80 2.65 -31.94
CA ASP A 633 12.73 3.65 -31.91
C ASP A 633 12.71 4.41 -30.58
N PHE A 634 12.45 5.72 -30.61
CA PHE A 634 12.34 6.47 -29.35
C PHE A 634 11.11 6.01 -28.54
N PRO A 635 11.27 5.67 -27.25
CA PRO A 635 10.12 5.32 -26.43
C PRO A 635 9.37 6.61 -26.07
N TRP A 636 8.24 6.80 -26.73
CA TRP A 636 7.36 7.95 -26.49
C TRP A 636 6.56 7.84 -25.20
N SER A 637 6.45 6.62 -24.66
CA SER A 637 5.66 6.30 -23.46
C SER A 637 6.40 5.30 -22.59
N PRO A 638 6.31 5.42 -21.25
CA PRO A 638 6.94 4.48 -20.31
C PRO A 638 6.24 3.10 -20.24
N ILE A 639 5.27 2.86 -21.12
CA ILE A 639 4.36 1.71 -21.07
C ILE A 639 4.45 0.93 -22.39
N ASP A 640 5.44 1.26 -23.19
CA ASP A 640 5.77 0.53 -24.40
C ASP A 640 6.23 -0.89 -24.01
N GLU A 641 5.41 -1.90 -24.36
CA GLU A 641 5.74 -3.30 -24.11
C GLU A 641 7.03 -3.73 -24.81
N HIS A 642 7.35 -3.16 -25.98
CA HIS A 642 8.57 -3.46 -26.71
C HIS A 642 9.78 -2.89 -25.96
N LEU A 643 9.68 -1.67 -25.42
CA LEU A 643 10.70 -1.10 -24.55
C LEU A 643 10.98 -2.03 -23.35
N ASN A 644 9.92 -2.53 -22.72
CA ASN A 644 10.05 -3.45 -21.58
C ASN A 644 10.67 -4.81 -21.96
N LYS A 645 10.28 -5.38 -23.11
CA LYS A 645 10.76 -6.70 -23.55
C LYS A 645 12.19 -6.68 -24.07
N VAL A 646 12.63 -5.58 -24.70
CA VAL A 646 13.94 -5.51 -25.38
C VAL A 646 14.91 -4.62 -24.62
N TYR A 647 14.63 -3.32 -24.52
CA TYR A 647 15.57 -2.35 -23.97
C TYR A 647 15.85 -2.58 -22.49
N ASN A 648 14.81 -2.82 -21.68
CA ASN A 648 15.00 -3.05 -20.24
C ASN A 648 15.76 -4.36 -19.97
N ALA A 649 15.47 -5.42 -20.73
CA ALA A 649 16.20 -6.68 -20.64
C ALA A 649 17.69 -6.53 -21.00
N GLU A 650 17.99 -5.80 -22.08
CA GLU A 650 19.38 -5.47 -22.46
C GLU A 650 20.08 -4.68 -21.35
N CYS A 651 19.38 -3.72 -20.73
CA CYS A 651 19.94 -2.91 -19.65
C CYS A 651 20.18 -3.73 -18.37
N GLU A 652 19.28 -4.65 -17.99
CA GLU A 652 19.48 -5.55 -16.85
C GLU A 652 20.71 -6.44 -17.05
N GLU A 653 20.86 -7.04 -18.24
CA GLU A 653 22.01 -7.88 -18.57
C GLU A 653 23.31 -7.07 -18.57
N PHE A 654 23.29 -5.87 -19.16
CA PHE A 654 24.44 -4.97 -19.16
C PHE A 654 24.82 -4.54 -17.73
N MET A 655 23.85 -4.14 -16.92
CA MET A 655 24.06 -3.75 -15.54
C MET A 655 24.66 -4.91 -14.73
N ARG A 656 24.16 -6.15 -14.92
CA ARG A 656 24.71 -7.35 -14.27
C ARG A 656 26.18 -7.57 -14.65
N LYS A 657 26.52 -7.46 -15.94
CA LYS A 657 27.90 -7.65 -16.43
C LYS A 657 28.86 -6.59 -15.92
N ILE A 658 28.48 -5.31 -15.96
CA ILE A 658 29.38 -4.20 -15.59
C ILE A 658 29.59 -4.09 -14.08
N THR A 659 28.59 -4.47 -13.29
CA THR A 659 28.64 -4.40 -11.81
C THR A 659 29.16 -5.69 -11.17
N GLY A 660 29.09 -6.82 -11.87
CA GLY A 660 29.40 -8.14 -11.30
C GLY A 660 28.36 -8.62 -10.29
N ALA A 661 27.18 -8.01 -10.24
CA ALA A 661 26.11 -8.35 -9.31
C ALA A 661 25.54 -9.75 -9.56
N SER A 662 25.15 -10.44 -8.49
CA SER A 662 24.49 -11.74 -8.56
C SER A 662 23.06 -11.60 -9.08
N ASP A 663 22.38 -10.51 -8.73
CA ASP A 663 21.04 -10.21 -9.21
C ASP A 663 20.86 -8.72 -9.54
N VAL A 664 20.05 -8.44 -10.56
CA VAL A 664 19.70 -7.08 -11.00
C VAL A 664 18.22 -7.09 -11.34
N ARG A 665 17.48 -6.11 -10.80
CA ARG A 665 16.04 -5.96 -11.02
C ARG A 665 15.74 -4.55 -11.50
N LEU A 666 14.99 -4.43 -12.59
CA LEU A 666 14.39 -3.16 -13.00
C LEU A 666 13.43 -2.64 -11.92
N ILE A 667 13.60 -1.38 -11.54
CA ILE A 667 12.66 -0.62 -10.71
C ILE A 667 11.68 0.09 -11.64
N SER A 668 12.19 1.02 -12.46
CA SER A 668 11.41 1.84 -13.38
C SER A 668 12.26 2.55 -14.40
N HIS A 669 11.61 3.32 -15.29
CA HIS A 669 12.30 4.26 -16.16
C HIS A 669 11.55 5.59 -16.28
N ILE A 670 12.29 6.67 -16.47
CA ILE A 670 11.78 8.03 -16.71
C ILE A 670 12.22 8.48 -18.10
N ILE A 671 11.28 8.99 -18.87
CA ILE A 671 11.53 9.59 -20.19
C ILE A 671 11.35 11.11 -20.07
N ARG A 672 12.34 11.86 -20.57
CA ARG A 672 12.31 13.33 -20.59
C ARG A 672 12.43 13.81 -22.03
N GLN A 673 11.51 14.67 -22.44
CA GLN A 673 11.44 15.20 -23.81
C GLN A 673 10.84 16.61 -23.90
N ARG A 674 10.56 17.28 -22.77
CA ARG A 674 9.95 18.60 -22.76
C ARG A 674 11.00 19.71 -22.62
N GLN A 675 10.81 20.80 -23.36
CA GLN A 675 11.67 21.98 -23.34
C GLN A 675 11.18 23.02 -22.32
N TRP A 676 12.12 23.65 -21.61
CA TRP A 676 11.84 24.69 -20.61
C TRP A 676 11.32 25.99 -21.24
N GLU A 677 11.79 26.37 -22.43
CA GLU A 677 11.49 27.66 -23.06
C GLU A 677 10.18 27.71 -23.89
N LYS A 678 9.43 26.60 -24.00
CA LYS A 678 8.17 26.53 -24.77
C LYS A 678 6.92 26.86 -23.95
N THR A 679 7.07 27.22 -22.68
CA THR A 679 5.93 27.54 -21.81
C THR A 679 5.69 29.05 -21.77
N ASP A 680 4.42 29.47 -21.78
CA ASP A 680 4.05 30.87 -21.60
C ASP A 680 4.07 31.19 -20.09
N PRO A 681 5.03 31.99 -19.60
CA PRO A 681 5.18 32.25 -18.17
C PRO A 681 3.95 32.94 -17.55
N GLU A 682 3.19 33.71 -18.34
CA GLU A 682 1.99 34.40 -17.85
C GLU A 682 0.81 33.44 -17.67
N GLU A 683 0.65 32.48 -18.59
CA GLU A 683 -0.36 31.43 -18.46
C GLU A 683 0.01 30.43 -17.37
N GLU A 684 1.28 30.06 -17.25
CA GLU A 684 1.75 29.23 -16.15
C GLU A 684 1.50 29.90 -14.82
N ALA A 685 1.81 31.20 -14.63
CA ALA A 685 1.61 31.91 -13.37
C ALA A 685 0.16 31.89 -12.86
N LYS A 686 -0.83 31.73 -13.75
CA LYS A 686 -2.26 31.64 -13.40
C LYS A 686 -2.68 30.24 -12.93
N LYS A 687 -1.87 29.19 -13.16
CA LYS A 687 -2.19 27.82 -12.76
C LYS A 687 -1.99 27.63 -11.25
N PRO A 688 -2.91 26.94 -10.54
CA PRO A 688 -2.71 26.60 -9.13
C PRO A 688 -1.43 25.77 -8.92
N ASP A 689 -0.76 25.95 -7.78
CA ASP A 689 0.48 25.22 -7.43
C ASP A 689 0.29 23.70 -7.54
N MET A 690 -0.82 23.17 -7.05
CA MET A 690 -1.11 21.73 -7.06
C MET A 690 -1.66 21.21 -8.40
N ALA A 691 -1.82 22.06 -9.41
CA ALA A 691 -2.18 21.59 -10.74
C ALA A 691 -1.01 20.80 -11.35
N MET A 692 -1.32 19.67 -11.96
CA MET A 692 -0.34 18.87 -12.70
C MET A 692 0.13 19.64 -13.94
N THR A 693 1.40 19.46 -14.29
CA THR A 693 1.92 19.87 -15.59
C THR A 693 1.33 18.97 -16.68
N ASP A 694 1.38 19.42 -17.94
CA ASP A 694 0.81 18.81 -19.17
C ASP A 694 1.41 17.44 -19.61
N GLY A 695 1.88 16.60 -18.67
CA GLY A 695 2.34 15.23 -18.94
C GLY A 695 3.80 15.11 -19.37
N GLY A 696 4.38 16.11 -20.06
CA GLY A 696 5.80 16.11 -20.43
C GLY A 696 6.74 16.44 -19.25
N LEU A 697 7.63 15.51 -18.89
CA LEU A 697 8.63 15.74 -17.83
C LEU A 697 9.77 16.63 -18.34
N LEU A 698 9.94 17.79 -17.70
CA LEU A 698 11.06 18.70 -17.91
C LEU A 698 12.38 18.07 -17.45
N SER A 699 13.50 18.57 -17.96
CA SER A 699 14.81 18.26 -17.37
C SER A 699 14.89 18.76 -15.93
N ALA A 700 15.49 17.97 -15.04
CA ALA A 700 15.64 18.31 -13.64
C ALA A 700 16.79 19.32 -13.46
N ARG A 701 16.48 20.62 -13.55
CA ARG A 701 17.43 21.74 -13.39
C ARG A 701 17.68 22.11 -11.92
N PHE A 702 17.81 21.11 -11.04
CA PHE A 702 18.14 21.30 -9.62
C PHE A 702 19.01 20.15 -9.11
N VAL A 703 19.88 20.44 -8.14
CA VAL A 703 20.83 19.46 -7.59
C VAL A 703 20.12 18.49 -6.65
N HIS A 704 20.20 17.20 -6.94
CA HIS A 704 19.56 16.16 -6.17
C HIS A 704 20.24 14.78 -6.26
N ILE A 705 19.79 13.88 -5.38
CA ILE A 705 19.95 12.42 -5.50
C ILE A 705 18.55 11.82 -5.33
N ASP A 706 18.11 10.98 -6.28
CA ASP A 706 16.73 10.50 -6.40
C ASP A 706 16.15 9.83 -5.15
N GLN A 707 17.00 9.14 -4.38
CA GLN A 707 16.63 8.47 -3.14
C GLN A 707 17.58 8.87 -2.01
N SER A 708 17.00 9.17 -0.85
CA SER A 708 17.75 9.24 0.41
C SER A 708 18.05 7.83 0.96
N ASP A 709 18.80 7.72 2.06
CA ASP A 709 18.99 6.40 2.70
C ASP A 709 17.62 5.79 3.12
N LEU A 710 16.70 6.62 3.59
CA LEU A 710 15.32 6.22 3.89
C LEU A 710 14.52 5.91 2.62
N GLY A 711 14.64 6.74 1.60
CA GLY A 711 13.96 6.55 0.31
C GLY A 711 14.38 5.27 -0.40
N ALA A 712 15.66 4.91 -0.36
CA ALA A 712 16.19 3.70 -0.96
C ALA A 712 15.64 2.45 -0.26
N ILE A 713 15.60 2.45 1.08
CA ILE A 713 15.01 1.35 1.86
C ILE A 713 13.53 1.23 1.53
N ARG A 714 12.78 2.34 1.52
CA ARG A 714 11.35 2.32 1.18
C ARG A 714 11.10 1.72 -0.21
N ARG A 715 11.86 2.17 -1.22
CA ARG A 715 11.89 1.60 -2.57
C ARG A 715 12.10 0.09 -2.55
N LEU A 716 13.10 -0.39 -1.81
CA LEU A 716 13.41 -1.83 -1.72
C LEU A 716 12.22 -2.65 -1.19
N TYR A 717 11.39 -2.10 -0.31
CA TYR A 717 10.19 -2.79 0.19
C TYR A 717 8.96 -2.59 -0.67
N ASP A 718 8.77 -1.40 -1.25
CA ASP A 718 7.58 -1.04 -2.02
C ASP A 718 7.62 -1.62 -3.45
N ASP A 719 8.81 -1.70 -4.07
CA ASP A 719 8.99 -2.07 -5.49
C ASP A 719 9.48 -3.53 -5.66
N MET A 720 9.71 -4.26 -4.57
CA MET A 720 10.03 -5.70 -4.61
C MET A 720 8.79 -6.53 -4.22
N PRO A 721 8.71 -7.80 -4.68
CA PRO A 721 7.71 -8.73 -4.17
C PRO A 721 7.68 -8.76 -2.63
N PRO A 722 6.49 -8.87 -2.01
CA PRO A 722 6.35 -8.87 -0.56
C PRO A 722 7.32 -9.84 0.13
N GLY A 723 8.09 -9.32 1.10
CA GLY A 723 9.08 -10.08 1.87
C GLY A 723 10.45 -10.27 1.20
N GLU A 724 10.64 -9.92 -0.08
CA GLU A 724 11.93 -10.09 -0.77
C GLU A 724 12.95 -9.03 -0.34
N GLY A 725 12.54 -7.76 -0.17
CA GLY A 725 13.44 -6.69 0.30
C GLY A 725 14.16 -7.01 1.62
N ALA A 726 13.47 -7.70 2.53
CA ALA A 726 14.01 -8.16 3.82
C ALA A 726 15.14 -9.20 3.73
N LYS A 727 15.31 -9.84 2.56
CA LYS A 727 16.44 -10.76 2.30
C LYS A 727 17.74 -10.00 2.08
N HIS A 728 17.67 -8.76 1.60
CA HIS A 728 18.83 -7.95 1.25
C HIS A 728 19.15 -6.90 2.31
N ASP A 729 18.13 -6.24 2.87
CA ASP A 729 18.29 -5.17 3.86
C ASP A 729 19.10 -5.62 5.09
N GLY A 730 20.26 -4.98 5.29
CA GLY A 730 21.17 -5.25 6.40
C GLY A 730 21.91 -6.60 6.35
N LYS A 731 21.78 -7.38 5.27
CA LYS A 731 22.40 -8.71 5.13
C LYS A 731 23.44 -8.73 4.01
N HIS A 732 23.03 -8.34 2.81
CA HIS A 732 23.84 -8.42 1.61
C HIS A 732 24.03 -7.04 1.00
N ARG A 733 25.17 -6.80 0.37
CA ARG A 733 25.36 -5.55 -0.33
C ARG A 733 24.35 -5.43 -1.47
N TRP A 734 23.64 -4.33 -1.48
CA TRP A 734 22.77 -3.90 -2.56
C TRP A 734 22.88 -2.40 -2.80
N ALA A 735 22.51 -1.98 -4.01
CA ALA A 735 22.59 -0.60 -4.48
C ALA A 735 21.38 -0.24 -5.37
N ILE A 736 21.16 1.06 -5.53
CA ILE A 736 20.31 1.62 -6.60
C ILE A 736 21.24 2.33 -7.58
N ILE A 737 21.21 1.90 -8.84
CA ILE A 737 22.01 2.48 -9.92
C ILE A 737 21.08 2.85 -11.07
N ASN A 738 21.16 4.11 -11.49
CA ASN A 738 20.45 4.62 -12.66
C ASN A 738 21.37 4.53 -13.88
N LEU A 739 20.81 4.08 -15.00
CA LEU A 739 21.42 4.16 -16.33
C LEU A 739 20.72 5.30 -17.08
N TRP A 740 21.46 6.37 -17.33
CA TRP A 740 20.98 7.48 -18.14
C TRP A 740 21.51 7.36 -19.56
N ARG A 741 20.61 7.44 -20.54
CA ARG A 741 20.91 7.37 -21.97
C ARG A 741 20.25 8.54 -22.70
N PRO A 742 21.00 9.34 -23.47
CA PRO A 742 20.39 10.24 -24.42
C PRO A 742 19.90 9.45 -25.62
N TRP A 743 18.76 9.82 -26.21
CA TRP A 743 18.26 9.10 -27.39
C TRP A 743 18.94 9.52 -28.69
N GLU A 744 19.47 10.73 -28.69
CA GLU A 744 20.10 11.42 -29.80
C GLU A 744 21.33 12.12 -29.27
N GLN A 745 22.14 12.71 -30.16
CA GLN A 745 23.27 13.50 -29.72
C GLN A 745 22.82 14.66 -28.81
N VAL A 746 23.52 14.85 -27.69
CA VAL A 746 23.13 15.83 -26.67
C VAL A 746 23.55 17.23 -27.10
N HIS A 747 22.63 18.02 -27.66
CA HIS A 747 22.90 19.41 -28.08
C HIS A 747 22.37 20.49 -27.12
N ARG A 748 21.63 20.07 -26.08
CA ARG A 748 21.01 20.95 -25.11
C ARG A 748 20.91 20.25 -23.76
N GLU A 749 21.00 21.03 -22.69
CA GLU A 749 20.78 20.55 -21.32
C GLU A 749 21.56 19.27 -20.97
N PRO A 750 22.89 19.22 -21.09
CA PRO A 750 23.68 18.07 -20.63
C PRO A 750 23.47 17.75 -19.14
N LEU A 751 23.86 16.53 -18.74
CA LEU A 751 23.88 16.15 -17.32
C LEU A 751 25.19 16.55 -16.66
N ALA A 752 25.07 17.27 -15.55
CA ALA A 752 26.13 17.51 -14.59
C ALA A 752 26.13 16.41 -13.53
N LEU A 753 27.31 15.87 -13.24
CA LEU A 753 27.56 14.81 -12.27
C LEU A 753 28.59 15.32 -11.26
N CYS A 754 28.26 15.33 -9.98
CA CYS A 754 29.18 15.74 -8.93
C CYS A 754 30.01 14.55 -8.46
N ASP A 755 31.32 14.70 -8.35
CA ASP A 755 32.19 13.71 -7.72
C ASP A 755 31.76 13.52 -6.26
N ALA A 756 31.25 12.34 -5.92
CA ALA A 756 30.70 12.03 -4.60
C ALA A 756 31.68 12.34 -3.45
N ARG A 757 32.99 12.26 -3.70
CA ARG A 757 34.05 12.53 -2.70
C ARG A 757 34.22 14.01 -2.37
N SER A 758 33.60 14.90 -3.15
CA SER A 758 33.66 16.35 -2.97
C SER A 758 32.47 16.91 -2.19
N VAL A 759 31.51 16.07 -1.83
CA VAL A 759 30.27 16.42 -1.12
C VAL A 759 30.30 15.77 0.25
N ARG A 760 30.02 16.55 1.30
CA ARG A 760 30.03 16.07 2.68
C ARG A 760 28.67 15.51 3.05
N ASP A 761 28.67 14.53 3.95
CA ASP A 761 27.43 13.91 4.42
C ASP A 761 26.50 14.89 5.16
N ASP A 762 27.06 15.92 5.82
CA ASP A 762 26.27 16.95 6.51
C ASP A 762 25.63 18.00 5.58
N GLU A 763 25.95 17.95 4.29
CA GLU A 763 25.31 18.78 3.24
C GLU A 763 24.07 18.10 2.64
N LEU A 764 23.84 16.83 2.97
CA LEU A 764 22.73 16.03 2.46
C LEU A 764 21.51 16.20 3.39
N HIS A 765 20.41 16.68 2.81
CA HIS A 765 19.16 16.89 3.53
C HIS A 765 18.05 16.01 2.96
N ASP A 766 17.58 15.08 3.78
CA ASP A 766 16.47 14.20 3.42
C ASP A 766 15.20 15.04 3.27
N THR A 767 14.58 14.97 2.11
CA THR A 767 13.45 15.80 1.72
C THR A 767 12.34 14.93 1.16
N MET A 768 11.13 15.14 1.64
CA MET A 768 9.96 14.40 1.19
C MET A 768 9.57 14.86 -0.23
N HIS A 769 9.41 13.90 -1.13
CA HIS A 769 9.01 14.10 -2.52
C HIS A 769 7.72 13.34 -2.79
N CYS A 770 6.61 14.07 -2.90
CA CYS A 770 5.28 13.54 -3.10
C CYS A 770 4.82 13.73 -4.54
N VAL A 771 4.22 12.71 -5.15
CA VAL A 771 3.51 12.85 -6.43
C VAL A 771 2.01 12.93 -6.13
N PRO A 772 1.30 14.00 -6.55
CA PRO A 772 -0.14 14.11 -6.31
C PRO A 772 -0.92 12.96 -6.97
N PHE A 773 -1.99 12.51 -6.33
CA PHE A 773 -2.83 11.41 -6.81
C PHE A 773 -4.32 11.79 -6.80
N GLN A 774 -5.15 11.20 -7.67
CA GLN A 774 -6.60 11.40 -7.68
C GLN A 774 -7.31 10.63 -6.56
N TRP A 775 -8.08 11.30 -5.72
CA TRP A 775 -8.85 10.63 -4.67
C TRP A 775 -9.64 9.41 -5.22
N PRO A 776 -9.61 8.22 -4.59
CA PRO A 776 -9.33 7.99 -3.17
C PRO A 776 -7.92 7.50 -2.81
N ARG A 777 -6.95 7.37 -3.74
CA ARG A 777 -5.61 6.93 -3.31
C ARG A 777 -4.82 8.08 -2.69
N LYS A 778 -3.89 7.72 -1.79
CA LYS A 778 -2.99 8.67 -1.13
C LYS A 778 -1.84 9.04 -2.09
N PRO A 779 -1.25 10.24 -1.96
CA PRO A 779 -0.01 10.58 -2.67
C PRO A 779 1.06 9.52 -2.40
N THR A 780 1.80 9.14 -3.43
CA THR A 780 2.98 8.29 -3.25
C THR A 780 4.10 9.14 -2.67
N GLU A 781 4.58 8.75 -1.49
CA GLU A 781 5.65 9.42 -0.78
C GLU A 781 7.00 8.79 -1.15
N ASN A 782 7.92 9.58 -1.68
CA ASN A 782 9.33 9.23 -1.83
C ASN A 782 10.18 10.14 -0.93
N HIS A 783 11.41 9.75 -0.66
CA HIS A 783 12.40 10.53 0.08
C HIS A 783 13.67 10.67 -0.76
N MET A 784 14.17 11.89 -0.93
CA MET A 784 15.32 12.19 -1.79
C MET A 784 16.33 13.10 -1.09
N TRP A 785 17.61 13.04 -1.49
CA TRP A 785 18.59 14.01 -0.97
C TRP A 785 18.53 15.31 -1.76
N GLN A 786 18.32 16.41 -1.05
CA GLN A 786 18.65 17.76 -1.53
C GLN A 786 19.98 18.20 -0.93
N ILE A 787 20.82 18.86 -1.73
CA ILE A 787 22.20 19.19 -1.37
C ILE A 787 22.30 20.66 -1.00
N ALA A 788 22.91 20.96 0.15
CA ALA A 788 23.24 22.31 0.59
C ALA A 788 24.22 23.00 -0.39
N PRO A 789 24.16 24.34 -0.54
CA PRO A 789 25.11 25.06 -1.37
C PRO A 789 26.55 24.89 -0.80
N PRO A 790 27.56 24.76 -1.67
CA PRO A 790 28.94 24.63 -1.22
C PRO A 790 29.43 25.92 -0.54
N GLU A 791 30.40 25.79 0.37
CA GLU A 791 31.04 26.94 1.04
C GLU A 791 31.89 27.76 0.06
N SER A 792 32.44 27.12 -0.97
CA SER A 792 33.21 27.76 -2.04
C SER A 792 32.84 27.19 -3.41
N SER A 793 33.02 27.99 -4.48
CA SER A 793 32.70 27.57 -5.85
C SER A 793 33.55 26.41 -6.38
N THR A 794 34.62 26.04 -5.69
CA THR A 794 35.54 24.95 -6.07
C THR A 794 35.40 23.70 -5.21
N GLN A 795 34.56 23.72 -4.17
CA GLN A 795 34.34 22.59 -3.28
C GLN A 795 33.72 21.40 -4.04
N HIS A 796 32.51 21.58 -4.57
CA HIS A 796 31.83 20.55 -5.36
C HIS A 796 32.46 20.44 -6.74
N LYS A 797 32.93 19.24 -7.11
CA LYS A 797 33.60 18.99 -8.40
C LYS A 797 32.62 18.41 -9.40
N TRP A 798 32.22 19.23 -10.37
CA TRP A 798 31.21 18.88 -11.35
C TRP A 798 31.80 18.46 -12.70
N TRP A 799 31.19 17.45 -13.31
CA TRP A 799 31.59 16.88 -14.59
C TRP A 799 30.40 16.71 -15.53
N PHE A 800 30.64 16.86 -16.83
CA PHE A 800 29.72 16.46 -17.90
C PHE A 800 30.53 15.76 -18.99
N ARG A 801 29.87 15.05 -19.92
CA ARG A 801 30.56 14.46 -21.09
C ARG A 801 30.02 15.08 -22.37
N SER A 802 30.90 15.72 -23.15
CA SER A 802 30.52 16.33 -24.43
C SER A 802 30.27 15.30 -25.53
N GLY A 803 29.33 15.64 -26.42
CA GLY A 803 28.89 14.85 -27.57
C GLY A 803 28.68 13.37 -27.27
N MET A 804 27.88 13.11 -26.24
CA MET A 804 27.29 11.80 -26.04
C MET A 804 26.29 11.52 -27.17
N THR A 805 26.37 10.32 -27.71
CA THR A 805 25.44 9.78 -28.71
C THR A 805 24.50 8.77 -28.07
N ARG A 806 23.55 8.24 -28.85
CA ARG A 806 22.59 7.24 -28.38
C ARG A 806 23.22 5.96 -27.82
N ASP A 807 24.44 5.64 -28.23
CA ASP A 807 25.15 4.43 -27.82
C ASP A 807 26.02 4.66 -26.58
N ASP A 808 26.09 5.89 -26.08
CA ASP A 808 26.78 6.23 -24.85
C ASP A 808 25.78 6.27 -23.68
N VAL A 809 26.19 5.75 -22.52
CA VAL A 809 25.40 5.77 -21.29
C VAL A 809 26.21 6.31 -20.11
N ILE A 810 25.49 6.84 -19.13
CA ILE A 810 26.03 7.22 -17.83
C ILE A 810 25.41 6.32 -16.78
N LEU A 811 26.25 5.65 -16.01
CA LEU A 811 25.81 4.95 -14.80
C LEU A 811 25.94 5.92 -13.62
N ILE A 812 24.87 6.08 -12.84
CA ILE A 812 24.79 7.01 -11.72
C ILE A 812 24.37 6.21 -10.49
N LYS A 813 25.27 6.10 -9.52
CA LYS A 813 24.97 5.48 -8.24
C LYS A 813 24.12 6.42 -7.39
N ILE A 814 22.94 5.95 -7.01
CA ILE A 814 21.98 6.68 -6.19
C ILE A 814 22.09 6.26 -4.73
N PHE A 815 22.23 4.97 -4.48
CA PHE A 815 22.40 4.38 -3.16
C PHE A 815 23.33 3.18 -3.22
N ASP A 816 24.12 2.95 -2.16
CA ASP A 816 24.86 1.71 -1.92
C ASP A 816 24.84 1.44 -0.41
N SER A 817 24.49 0.22 -0.05
CA SER A 817 24.42 -0.21 1.36
C SER A 817 25.81 -0.38 1.98
N LYS A 818 26.87 -0.58 1.18
CA LYS A 818 28.24 -0.76 1.66
C LYS A 818 28.83 0.55 2.18
N LYS A 819 29.52 0.50 3.32
CA LYS A 819 30.07 1.69 4.02
C LYS A 819 31.59 1.68 4.19
N ASP A 820 32.29 1.03 3.27
CA ASP A 820 33.76 0.87 3.27
C ASP A 820 34.53 2.07 2.69
N GLY A 821 33.88 3.23 2.58
CA GLY A 821 34.47 4.45 2.03
C GLY A 821 34.34 4.62 0.52
N ARG A 822 33.73 3.65 -0.19
CA ARG A 822 33.35 3.84 -1.61
C ARG A 822 32.31 4.95 -1.78
N ALA A 823 32.19 5.46 -2.99
CA ALA A 823 31.07 6.34 -3.35
C ALA A 823 29.76 5.58 -3.20
N ARG A 824 28.81 6.18 -2.46
CA ARG A 824 27.49 5.59 -2.18
C ARG A 824 26.34 6.27 -2.92
N ARG A 825 26.56 7.48 -3.44
CA ARG A 825 25.52 8.37 -3.97
C ARG A 825 26.14 9.53 -4.75
N THR A 826 25.44 10.01 -5.78
CA THR A 826 25.98 11.01 -6.72
C THR A 826 25.00 12.14 -6.94
N PRO A 827 25.28 13.37 -6.46
CA PRO A 827 24.49 14.54 -6.82
C PRO A 827 24.56 14.82 -8.31
N HIS A 828 23.41 15.08 -8.92
CA HIS A 828 23.32 15.37 -10.35
C HIS A 828 22.25 16.43 -10.65
N SER A 829 22.37 17.04 -11.82
CA SER A 829 21.42 18.05 -12.34
C SER A 829 21.56 18.14 -13.85
N ALA A 830 20.47 18.40 -14.56
CA ALA A 830 20.59 18.99 -15.90
C ALA A 830 20.98 20.46 -15.76
N PHE A 831 21.69 21.01 -16.74
CA PHE A 831 22.05 22.43 -16.74
C PHE A 831 21.99 23.02 -18.15
N PRO A 832 21.43 24.22 -18.33
CA PRO A 832 21.46 24.89 -19.62
C PRO A 832 22.89 25.35 -19.94
N THR A 833 23.27 25.32 -21.22
CA THR A 833 24.53 25.86 -21.71
C THR A 833 24.31 27.02 -22.68
N PRO A 834 25.29 27.93 -22.83
CA PRO A 834 25.24 28.96 -23.87
C PRO A 834 25.18 28.40 -25.30
N ASP A 835 25.60 27.14 -25.49
CA ASP A 835 25.64 26.45 -26.78
C ASP A 835 24.38 25.61 -27.04
N ASP A 836 23.37 25.67 -26.16
CA ASP A 836 22.17 24.86 -26.28
C ASP A 836 21.36 25.24 -27.53
N ILE A 837 21.22 24.30 -28.46
CA ILE A 837 20.55 24.52 -29.74
C ILE A 837 19.55 23.40 -30.06
N GLY A 838 18.60 23.72 -30.94
CA GLY A 838 17.61 22.76 -31.42
C GLY A 838 16.46 22.49 -30.44
N PRO A 839 15.68 21.42 -30.69
CA PRO A 839 14.52 21.05 -29.89
C PRO A 839 14.92 20.42 -28.55
N ALA A 840 13.92 20.02 -27.77
CA ALA A 840 14.13 19.39 -26.46
C ALA A 840 15.05 18.16 -26.53
N ARG A 841 15.93 18.04 -25.53
CA ARG A 841 16.73 16.82 -25.32
C ARG A 841 15.80 15.66 -25.00
N ARG A 842 15.97 14.56 -25.73
CA ARG A 842 15.32 13.29 -25.45
C ARG A 842 16.26 12.36 -24.72
N SER A 843 15.85 11.87 -23.57
CA SER A 843 16.65 10.95 -22.76
C SER A 843 15.77 10.01 -21.96
N ILE A 844 16.29 8.81 -21.71
CA ILE A 844 15.71 7.82 -20.81
C ILE A 844 16.65 7.58 -19.64
N GLU A 845 16.08 7.48 -18.44
CA GLU A 845 16.78 7.08 -17.23
C GLU A 845 16.13 5.81 -16.70
N THR A 846 16.87 4.71 -16.68
CA THR A 846 16.39 3.40 -16.23
C THR A 846 17.01 3.06 -14.89
N ARG A 847 16.21 2.65 -13.91
CA ARG A 847 16.62 2.47 -12.52
C ARG A 847 16.63 1.01 -12.14
N PHE A 848 17.67 0.59 -11.43
CA PHE A 848 17.86 -0.81 -11.08
C PHE A 848 18.18 -0.97 -9.59
N PHE A 849 17.62 -2.01 -8.98
CA PHE A 849 18.25 -2.65 -7.84
C PHE A 849 19.37 -3.55 -8.33
N VAL A 850 20.49 -3.50 -7.62
CA VAL A 850 21.69 -4.29 -7.93
C VAL A 850 22.13 -4.97 -6.64
N PHE A 851 22.22 -6.30 -6.64
CA PHE A 851 22.48 -7.12 -5.45
C PHE A 851 23.77 -7.95 -5.62
N TRP A 852 24.62 -7.94 -4.59
CA TRP A 852 25.79 -8.82 -4.45
C TRP A 852 25.57 -9.68 -3.21
N GLU A 853 24.86 -10.81 -3.38
CA GLU A 853 24.44 -11.68 -2.29
C GLU A 853 25.61 -12.37 -1.56
N ASP A 854 26.78 -12.41 -2.20
CA ASP A 854 28.04 -12.91 -1.65
C ASP A 854 28.85 -11.83 -0.89
N GLU A 855 28.46 -10.56 -0.97
CA GLU A 855 29.09 -9.46 -0.24
C GLU A 855 28.25 -9.03 0.98
N SER A 856 28.87 -8.78 2.13
CA SER A 856 28.19 -8.21 3.31
C SER A 856 27.89 -6.71 3.13
N CYS A 857 26.91 -6.17 3.87
CA CYS A 857 26.68 -4.72 3.93
C CYS A 857 27.77 -3.93 4.69
N GLU A 858 28.59 -4.60 5.52
CA GLU A 858 29.59 -3.97 6.40
C GLU A 858 30.90 -3.61 5.71
#